data_AF-A0A2T2VD16-F1
#
_entry.id   AF-A0A2T2VD16-F1
#
_cell.length_a   1.000
_cell.length_b   1.000
_cell.length_c   1.000
_cell.angle_alpha   90.00
_cell.angle_beta   90.00
_cell.angle_gamma   90.00
#
_symmetry.space_group_name_H-M   'P 1'
#
loop_
_entity.id
_entity.type
_entity.pdbx_description
1 polymer ?
#
loop_
_entity_poly.entity_id
_entity_poly.type
_entity_poly.pdbx_seq_one_letter_code
_entity_poly.pdbx_strand_id
1 'polypeptide(L)'
;MDRNTVIGFILILIILVIYSLYNYQNLQEQRKREQEKQKKEQIAGDTTSPAESASPPGQKQGDTSREKLTSQPQDDTTQNGIPASRSREFGPFAHAASGTVQYDTIENEKMVAIFSNKGGAIHKVRLKDYMRYDSLPLVLFDGDEKQLNYQFFTRGNKSIQTKNLYFSPSKSGSFSISGNEDHTISYKVELGDGQYLEQKYTLTGNTNLLDYEVNFVNLDQYLSPNAETVKLTWRQKLKKLEKSMTSSRRYSALYYKSPQGGLEHLSQSGSSEYSVDKPLDWISYKQQFFNATLIPRGDFFDQAKMRSTTNENSDYVKILKTDMEFPFNPGKDNYYSMKFYLGPNQYNTLANVEDGLQGIIPLAPDFFLFSWVSFINKWLIIPLFNFLNSFMTNFGIIILLLTLVIKTILFPLTYRSFKSMAKMKVIQPEIQELKEKYGDDQQKFGTEQWKLFQKAGVNPLGGCLPMLLQMPILISMYYFFPSSIELRQEGFLWAQDLSTYDSILHLGFSIPLYGDHVSLFTLLMFVSSILYAATNPQMSGGGSGPQAQMKWMPYIFPFMLLFIFNSFPAALTYYYFLSNIITYAQQFIIKRFIVSEEQIHEQIQEKKKQPAKKSKFQQRLEDIAKQQQEKQQEIQKKKKKKK
;
A
#
# COMPACT_ATOMS: atom_id res chain seq x y z
N MET A 1 -3.17 -8.27 -41.27
CA MET A 1 -2.91 -9.19 -40.15
C MET A 1 -3.10 -10.59 -40.70
N ASP A 2 -2.09 -11.45 -40.65
CA ASP A 2 -2.17 -12.75 -41.32
C ASP A 2 -3.14 -13.68 -40.55
N ARG A 3 -3.85 -14.57 -41.26
CA ARG A 3 -4.89 -15.44 -40.63
C ARG A 3 -4.30 -16.26 -39.48
N ASN A 4 -3.05 -16.69 -39.64
CA ASN A 4 -2.29 -17.43 -38.65
C ASN A 4 -1.94 -16.59 -37.41
N THR A 5 -1.82 -15.27 -37.54
CA THR A 5 -1.56 -14.38 -36.40
C THR A 5 -2.83 -14.20 -35.55
N VAL A 6 -4.00 -14.04 -36.20
CA VAL A 6 -5.29 -13.96 -35.50
C VAL A 6 -5.60 -15.26 -34.76
N ILE A 7 -5.33 -16.41 -35.39
CA ILE A 7 -5.45 -17.73 -34.76
C ILE A 7 -4.47 -17.86 -33.59
N GLY A 8 -3.24 -17.35 -33.72
CA GLY A 8 -2.26 -17.31 -32.63
C GLY A 8 -2.74 -16.49 -31.42
N PHE A 9 -3.37 -15.34 -31.64
CA PHE A 9 -3.95 -14.54 -30.55
C PHE A 9 -5.13 -15.23 -29.87
N ILE A 10 -6.00 -15.89 -30.65
CA ILE A 10 -7.11 -16.68 -30.10
C ILE A 10 -6.58 -17.86 -29.27
N LEU A 11 -5.53 -18.54 -29.73
CA LEU A 11 -4.89 -19.64 -29.00
C LEU A 11 -4.23 -19.17 -27.71
N ILE A 12 -3.53 -18.03 -27.72
CA ILE A 12 -2.94 -17.45 -26.51
C ILE A 12 -4.05 -17.07 -25.51
N LEU A 13 -5.15 -16.50 -25.99
CA LEU A 13 -6.30 -16.17 -25.15
C LEU A 13 -6.92 -17.43 -24.53
N ILE A 14 -7.08 -18.50 -25.31
CA ILE A 14 -7.57 -19.81 -24.83
C ILE A 14 -6.60 -20.41 -23.81
N ILE A 15 -5.29 -20.39 -24.06
CA ILE A 15 -4.27 -20.91 -23.14
C ILE A 15 -4.27 -20.12 -21.82
N LEU A 16 -4.37 -18.79 -21.87
CA LEU A 16 -4.45 -17.96 -20.67
C LEU A 16 -5.74 -18.21 -19.89
N VAL A 17 -6.88 -18.41 -20.58
CA VAL A 17 -8.14 -18.77 -19.94
C VAL A 17 -8.07 -20.16 -19.30
N ILE A 18 -7.52 -21.16 -20.00
CA ILE A 18 -7.34 -22.52 -19.46
C ILE A 18 -6.37 -22.52 -18.27
N TYR A 19 -5.23 -21.86 -18.39
CA TYR A 19 -4.26 -21.71 -17.30
C TYR A 19 -4.88 -20.99 -16.09
N SER A 20 -5.69 -19.96 -16.35
CA SER A 20 -6.41 -19.24 -15.31
C SER A 20 -7.48 -20.11 -14.63
N LEU A 21 -8.23 -20.91 -15.38
CA LEU A 21 -9.22 -21.84 -14.82
C LEU A 21 -8.55 -22.96 -14.02
N TYR A 22 -7.42 -23.47 -14.50
CA TYR A 22 -6.59 -24.46 -13.80
C TYR A 22 -6.02 -23.90 -12.49
N ASN A 23 -5.47 -22.68 -12.51
CA ASN A 23 -5.02 -22.02 -11.28
C ASN A 23 -6.18 -21.72 -10.33
N TYR A 24 -7.35 -21.35 -10.84
CA TYR A 24 -8.54 -21.15 -10.02
C TYR A 24 -8.98 -22.44 -9.30
N GLN A 25 -8.94 -23.60 -9.98
CA GLN A 25 -9.23 -24.90 -9.36
C GLN A 25 -8.20 -25.29 -8.30
N ASN A 26 -6.90 -25.12 -8.58
CA ASN A 26 -5.85 -25.37 -7.59
C ASN A 26 -5.95 -24.46 -6.37
N LEU A 27 -6.34 -23.18 -6.57
CA LEU A 27 -6.58 -22.24 -5.47
C LEU A 27 -7.80 -22.66 -4.61
N GLN A 28 -8.82 -23.26 -5.22
CA GLN A 28 -9.98 -23.81 -4.49
C GLN A 28 -9.60 -25.04 -3.68
N GLU A 29 -8.76 -25.94 -4.22
CA GLU A 29 -8.27 -27.10 -3.47
C GLU A 29 -7.37 -26.69 -2.30
N GLN A 30 -6.50 -25.70 -2.47
CA GLN A 30 -5.70 -25.15 -1.38
C GLN A 30 -6.60 -24.54 -0.29
N ARG A 31 -7.64 -23.79 -0.68
CA ARG A 31 -8.63 -23.23 0.25
C ARG A 31 -9.36 -24.31 1.05
N LYS A 32 -9.75 -25.43 0.42
CA LYS A 32 -10.37 -26.57 1.12
C LYS A 32 -9.42 -27.19 2.15
N ARG A 33 -8.14 -27.38 1.79
CA ARG A 33 -7.13 -27.95 2.69
C ARG A 33 -6.83 -27.04 3.89
N GLU A 34 -6.78 -25.72 3.68
CA GLU A 34 -6.62 -24.76 4.77
C GLU A 34 -7.85 -24.69 5.69
N GLN A 35 -9.06 -24.77 5.13
CA GLN A 35 -10.30 -24.86 5.92
C GLN A 35 -10.34 -26.14 6.77
N GLU A 36 -9.94 -27.29 6.21
CA GLU A 36 -9.84 -28.53 6.98
C GLU A 36 -8.78 -28.43 8.08
N LYS A 37 -7.65 -27.76 7.81
CA LYS A 37 -6.59 -27.55 8.80
C LYS A 37 -7.06 -26.62 9.94
N GLN A 38 -7.73 -25.51 9.61
CA GLN A 38 -8.31 -24.60 10.60
C GLN A 38 -9.44 -25.24 11.42
N LYS A 39 -10.28 -26.08 10.79
CA LYS A 39 -11.33 -26.82 11.47
C LYS A 39 -10.72 -27.86 12.43
N LYS A 40 -9.64 -28.53 12.03
CA LYS A 40 -8.88 -29.44 12.90
C LYS A 40 -8.16 -28.71 14.05
N GLU A 41 -7.63 -27.51 13.82
CA GLU A 41 -6.99 -26.68 14.85
C GLU A 41 -8.02 -26.08 15.83
N GLN A 42 -9.24 -25.75 15.38
CA GLN A 42 -10.35 -25.35 16.25
C GLN A 42 -10.85 -26.53 17.11
N ILE A 43 -10.95 -27.73 16.54
CA ILE A 43 -11.34 -28.94 17.30
C ILE A 43 -10.24 -29.34 18.30
N ALA A 44 -8.96 -29.17 17.93
CA ALA A 44 -7.83 -29.42 18.83
C ALA A 44 -7.71 -28.36 19.95
N GLY A 45 -8.07 -27.10 19.67
CA GLY A 45 -8.07 -26.01 20.66
C GLY A 45 -9.14 -26.14 21.74
N ASP A 46 -10.22 -26.87 21.48
CA ASP A 46 -11.29 -27.15 22.46
C ASP A 46 -10.97 -28.35 23.38
N THR A 47 -9.86 -29.08 23.15
CA THR A 47 -9.54 -30.31 23.90
C THR A 47 -8.33 -30.19 24.83
N THR A 48 -7.82 -28.99 25.13
CA THR A 48 -6.69 -28.85 26.07
C THR A 48 -6.98 -27.85 27.20
N SER A 49 -7.59 -28.36 28.28
CA SER A 49 -7.16 -28.08 29.65
C SER A 49 -7.39 -29.32 30.54
N PRO A 50 -6.54 -29.57 31.55
CA PRO A 50 -6.26 -30.91 32.05
C PRO A 50 -7.10 -31.32 33.27
N ALA A 51 -7.65 -32.52 33.20
CA ALA A 51 -8.01 -33.41 34.32
C ALA A 51 -8.11 -34.81 33.69
N GLU A 52 -7.70 -35.94 34.27
CA GLU A 52 -7.06 -36.28 35.53
C GLU A 52 -6.54 -37.73 35.32
N SER A 53 -5.53 -38.13 36.07
CA SER A 53 -4.98 -39.49 36.11
C SER A 53 -6.03 -40.54 36.50
N ALA A 54 -6.17 -41.58 35.68
CA ALA A 54 -6.96 -42.77 35.97
C ALA A 54 -6.15 -43.87 36.69
N SER A 55 -6.78 -44.61 37.60
CA SER A 55 -6.36 -45.92 38.15
C SER A 55 -7.54 -46.59 38.91
N PRO A 56 -7.60 -47.93 39.04
CA PRO A 56 -8.55 -48.80 38.34
C PRO A 56 -9.67 -49.45 39.22
N PRO A 57 -10.56 -50.30 38.65
CA PRO A 57 -11.87 -50.62 39.24
C PRO A 57 -11.90 -51.89 40.11
N GLY A 58 -12.73 -51.88 41.15
CA GLY A 58 -13.09 -53.04 41.97
C GLY A 58 -14.49 -52.88 42.59
N GLN A 59 -15.28 -53.95 42.52
CA GLN A 59 -16.71 -54.02 42.84
C GLN A 59 -17.03 -54.03 44.37
N LYS A 60 -18.20 -53.51 44.75
CA LYS A 60 -19.35 -54.20 45.42
C LYS A 60 -20.12 -53.33 46.43
N GLN A 61 -21.45 -53.39 46.27
CA GLN A 61 -22.53 -53.39 47.28
C GLN A 61 -22.73 -52.20 48.25
N GLY A 62 -23.98 -51.70 48.24
CA GLY A 62 -24.81 -51.70 49.45
C GLY A 62 -25.24 -50.34 50.03
N ASP A 63 -26.55 -50.14 50.04
CA ASP A 63 -27.37 -49.33 50.93
C ASP A 63 -27.50 -47.79 50.79
N THR A 64 -28.70 -47.41 50.32
CA THR A 64 -29.75 -46.70 51.08
C THR A 64 -29.34 -45.48 51.92
N SER A 65 -29.71 -44.28 51.46
CA SER A 65 -30.75 -43.46 52.11
C SER A 65 -31.02 -42.16 51.36
N ARG A 66 -32.32 -41.86 51.28
CA ARG A 66 -32.87 -40.54 50.94
C ARG A 66 -32.27 -39.47 51.85
N GLU A 67 -31.89 -38.35 51.28
CA GLU A 67 -32.42 -37.08 51.78
C GLU A 67 -32.44 -36.01 50.69
N LYS A 68 -33.63 -35.46 50.53
CA LYS A 68 -34.00 -34.42 49.58
C LYS A 68 -33.80 -33.11 50.34
N LEU A 69 -32.68 -32.42 50.14
CA LEU A 69 -32.58 -31.00 50.47
C LEU A 69 -32.53 -30.19 49.17
N THR A 70 -33.68 -29.61 48.86
CA THR A 70 -33.78 -28.33 48.16
C THR A 70 -32.89 -27.30 48.85
N SER A 71 -31.82 -26.87 48.19
CA SER A 71 -31.19 -25.59 48.46
C SER A 71 -31.35 -24.70 47.22
N GLN A 72 -32.06 -23.58 47.41
CA GLN A 72 -32.02 -22.44 46.51
C GLN A 72 -30.58 -21.94 46.40
N PRO A 73 -30.15 -21.34 45.28
CA PRO A 73 -28.90 -20.61 45.25
C PRO A 73 -29.08 -19.33 46.08
N GLN A 74 -28.47 -19.29 47.27
CA GLN A 74 -28.29 -18.06 48.02
C GLN A 74 -27.33 -17.15 47.24
N ASP A 75 -27.84 -15.97 46.86
CA ASP A 75 -27.04 -14.82 46.48
C ASP A 75 -26.19 -14.40 47.69
N ASP A 76 -24.94 -14.87 47.73
CA ASP A 76 -23.93 -14.33 48.63
C ASP A 76 -23.44 -12.97 48.08
N THR A 77 -24.23 -11.93 48.32
CA THR A 77 -23.79 -10.54 48.23
C THR A 77 -22.77 -10.27 49.33
N THR A 78 -21.56 -9.83 48.95
CA THR A 78 -20.61 -9.24 49.90
C THR A 78 -21.12 -7.88 50.41
N GLN A 79 -20.59 -7.38 51.53
CA GLN A 79 -21.04 -6.18 52.28
C GLN A 79 -21.25 -4.88 51.45
N ASN A 80 -20.88 -4.85 50.17
CA ASN A 80 -21.01 -3.69 49.28
C ASN A 80 -21.98 -3.91 48.09
N GLY A 81 -22.86 -4.92 48.12
CA GLY A 81 -23.84 -5.18 47.05
C GLY A 81 -23.24 -5.69 45.73
N ILE A 82 -21.95 -6.05 45.73
CA ILE A 82 -21.23 -6.63 44.59
C ILE A 82 -21.28 -8.16 44.70
N PRO A 83 -21.67 -8.88 43.62
CA PRO A 83 -21.66 -10.34 43.60
C PRO A 83 -20.28 -10.91 43.96
N ALA A 84 -20.22 -11.91 44.84
CA ALA A 84 -18.97 -12.52 45.30
C ALA A 84 -18.10 -13.06 44.14
N SER A 85 -18.70 -13.47 43.02
CA SER A 85 -18.00 -13.87 41.79
C SER A 85 -17.14 -12.74 41.20
N ARG A 86 -17.66 -11.51 41.16
CA ARG A 86 -16.94 -10.35 40.62
C ARG A 86 -15.82 -9.88 41.53
N SER A 87 -16.03 -9.92 42.85
CA SER A 87 -14.97 -9.62 43.83
C SER A 87 -13.78 -10.59 43.67
N ARG A 88 -14.04 -11.86 43.34
CA ARG A 88 -12.99 -12.87 43.07
C ARG A 88 -12.22 -12.64 41.76
N GLU A 89 -12.87 -12.05 40.75
CA GLU A 89 -12.28 -11.83 39.43
C GLU A 89 -11.55 -10.49 39.33
N PHE A 90 -12.16 -9.40 39.83
CA PHE A 90 -11.69 -8.03 39.65
C PHE A 90 -11.03 -7.42 40.91
N GLY A 91 -11.13 -8.06 42.06
CA GLY A 91 -10.51 -7.58 43.30
C GLY A 91 -10.93 -6.14 43.64
N PRO A 92 -9.98 -5.22 43.89
CA PRO A 92 -10.28 -3.81 44.18
C PRO A 92 -11.14 -3.10 43.11
N PHE A 93 -11.04 -3.53 41.85
CA PHE A 93 -11.76 -2.95 40.71
C PHE A 93 -13.18 -3.51 40.52
N ALA A 94 -13.65 -4.40 41.42
CA ALA A 94 -14.94 -5.07 41.23
C ALA A 94 -16.14 -4.11 41.18
N HIS A 95 -16.06 -2.96 41.86
CA HIS A 95 -17.09 -1.93 41.81
C HIS A 95 -17.23 -1.33 40.40
N ALA A 96 -16.11 -1.19 39.67
CA ALA A 96 -16.05 -0.69 38.31
C ALA A 96 -16.32 -1.78 37.25
N ALA A 97 -16.44 -3.05 37.63
CA ALA A 97 -16.73 -4.15 36.69
C ALA A 97 -18.22 -4.24 36.29
N SER A 98 -19.06 -3.33 36.80
CA SER A 98 -20.50 -3.27 36.54
C SER A 98 -20.94 -1.84 36.29
N GLY A 99 -21.74 -1.64 35.26
CA GLY A 99 -22.25 -0.32 34.92
C GLY A 99 -23.09 -0.37 33.66
N THR A 100 -23.71 0.77 33.34
CA THR A 100 -24.40 1.00 32.08
C THR A 100 -23.45 1.69 31.11
N VAL A 101 -23.44 1.24 29.85
CA VAL A 101 -22.69 1.92 28.80
C VAL A 101 -23.29 3.30 28.55
N GLN A 102 -22.44 4.32 28.59
CA GLN A 102 -22.75 5.71 28.29
C GLN A 102 -21.77 6.21 27.24
N TYR A 103 -22.23 7.16 26.43
CA TYR A 103 -21.48 7.74 25.34
C TYR A 103 -21.38 9.24 25.48
N ASP A 104 -20.16 9.75 25.30
CA ASP A 104 -19.87 11.17 25.29
C ASP A 104 -19.27 11.55 23.94
N THR A 105 -19.63 12.72 23.44
CA THR A 105 -19.26 13.15 22.09
C THR A 105 -18.47 14.44 22.15
N ILE A 106 -17.31 14.48 21.48
CA ILE A 106 -16.59 15.72 21.20
C ILE A 106 -16.50 15.89 19.68
N GLU A 107 -16.91 17.06 19.21
CA GLU A 107 -17.00 17.40 17.80
C GLU A 107 -16.21 18.68 17.52
N ASN A 108 -15.32 18.65 16.52
CA ASN A 108 -14.63 19.83 15.99
C ASN A 108 -14.89 19.95 14.48
N GLU A 109 -14.26 20.88 13.77
CA GLU A 109 -14.47 21.11 12.34
C GLU A 109 -14.10 19.91 11.46
N LYS A 110 -13.19 19.03 11.91
CA LYS A 110 -12.64 17.94 11.11
C LYS A 110 -13.26 16.58 11.40
N MET A 111 -13.63 16.31 12.66
CA MET A 111 -14.14 15.02 13.08
C MET A 111 -15.16 15.08 14.21
N VAL A 112 -15.91 13.98 14.35
CA VAL A 112 -16.75 13.68 15.51
C VAL A 112 -16.19 12.43 16.18
N ALA A 113 -15.74 12.56 17.42
CA ALA A 113 -15.24 11.49 18.25
C ALA A 113 -16.26 11.16 19.34
N ILE A 114 -16.72 9.90 19.37
CA ILE A 114 -17.60 9.37 20.40
C ILE A 114 -16.77 8.45 21.28
N PHE A 115 -16.88 8.64 22.59
CA PHE A 115 -16.18 7.92 23.63
C PHE A 115 -17.17 7.07 24.42
N SER A 116 -16.70 5.95 24.97
CA SER A 116 -17.49 5.04 25.79
C SER A 116 -16.91 4.98 27.19
N ASN A 117 -17.76 5.14 28.19
CA ASN A 117 -17.39 4.94 29.59
C ASN A 117 -16.93 3.50 29.87
N LYS A 118 -17.48 2.52 29.16
CA LYS A 118 -16.98 1.14 29.17
C LYS A 118 -15.65 1.10 28.43
N GLY A 119 -14.60 0.68 29.13
CA GLY A 119 -13.24 0.72 28.63
C GLY A 119 -12.56 2.08 28.76
N GLY A 120 -13.28 3.17 29.05
CA GLY A 120 -12.74 4.53 29.00
C GLY A 120 -12.12 4.87 27.64
N ALA A 121 -12.74 4.42 26.55
CA ALA A 121 -12.11 4.29 25.24
C ALA A 121 -12.88 5.02 24.14
N ILE A 122 -12.15 5.52 23.12
CA ILE A 122 -12.77 6.00 21.87
C ILE A 122 -13.59 4.86 21.25
N HIS A 123 -14.87 5.11 21.01
CA HIS A 123 -15.85 4.15 20.48
C HIS A 123 -16.04 4.31 18.97
N LYS A 124 -16.16 5.55 18.48
CA LYS A 124 -16.40 5.85 17.07
C LYS A 124 -15.73 7.13 16.65
N VAL A 125 -15.18 7.16 15.44
CA VAL A 125 -14.60 8.37 14.83
C VAL A 125 -15.15 8.55 13.43
N ARG A 126 -15.82 9.67 13.19
CA ARG A 126 -16.36 10.09 11.90
C ARG A 126 -15.60 11.30 11.40
N LEU A 127 -15.10 11.27 10.17
CA LEU A 127 -14.47 12.43 9.53
C LEU A 127 -15.55 13.25 8.81
N LYS A 128 -15.60 14.55 9.04
CA LYS A 128 -16.66 15.44 8.51
C LYS A 128 -16.48 15.80 7.06
N ASP A 129 -15.24 16.00 6.64
CA ASP A 129 -14.87 16.45 5.29
C ASP A 129 -14.97 15.31 4.24
N TYR A 130 -15.35 14.09 4.64
CA TYR A 130 -15.27 12.90 3.79
C TYR A 130 -16.51 12.02 3.87
N MET A 131 -16.88 11.43 2.74
CA MET A 131 -17.92 10.41 2.61
C MET A 131 -17.32 9.08 2.16
N ARG A 132 -18.02 7.98 2.42
CA ARG A 132 -17.71 6.66 1.85
C ARG A 132 -18.13 6.62 0.37
N TYR A 133 -17.60 5.67 -0.39
CA TYR A 133 -17.89 5.47 -1.82
C TYR A 133 -19.39 5.36 -2.18
N ASP A 134 -20.26 5.03 -1.22
CA ASP A 134 -21.71 4.92 -1.37
C ASP A 134 -22.47 6.11 -0.79
N SER A 135 -21.79 7.25 -0.58
CA SER A 135 -22.33 8.50 -0.03
C SER A 135 -22.76 8.44 1.45
N LEU A 136 -22.46 7.36 2.17
CA LEU A 136 -22.63 7.32 3.62
C LEU A 136 -21.50 8.09 4.33
N PRO A 137 -21.70 8.59 5.57
CA PRO A 137 -20.65 9.26 6.30
C PRO A 137 -19.39 8.39 6.49
N LEU A 138 -18.21 8.98 6.35
CA LEU A 138 -16.95 8.24 6.52
C LEU A 138 -16.65 8.02 8.01
N VAL A 139 -16.72 6.75 8.44
CA VAL A 139 -16.41 6.31 9.80
C VAL A 139 -15.17 5.41 9.78
N LEU A 140 -14.11 5.78 10.50
CA LEU A 140 -12.84 5.04 10.53
C LEU A 140 -12.99 3.69 11.25
N PHE A 141 -13.76 3.68 12.34
CA PHE A 141 -14.13 2.51 13.13
C PHE A 141 -15.36 2.83 13.98
N ASP A 142 -16.13 1.81 14.31
CA ASP A 142 -17.34 1.89 15.15
C ASP A 142 -17.44 0.65 16.05
N GLY A 143 -17.80 0.84 17.32
CA GLY A 143 -18.08 -0.26 18.24
C GLY A 143 -16.92 -1.23 18.46
N ASP A 144 -17.19 -2.53 18.27
CA ASP A 144 -16.25 -3.63 18.50
C ASP A 144 -15.20 -3.79 17.39
N GLU A 145 -15.28 -2.96 16.34
CA GLU A 145 -14.26 -2.89 15.30
C GLU A 145 -12.93 -2.40 15.86
N LYS A 146 -12.94 -1.70 16.99
CA LYS A 146 -11.74 -1.21 17.66
C LYS A 146 -11.69 -1.70 19.10
N GLN A 147 -10.47 -1.93 19.58
CA GLN A 147 -10.19 -2.20 20.99
C GLN A 147 -8.93 -1.44 21.40
N LEU A 148 -9.01 -0.73 22.53
CA LEU A 148 -7.87 -0.17 23.24
C LEU A 148 -7.98 -0.67 24.67
N ASN A 149 -7.05 -1.51 25.11
CA ASN A 149 -7.16 -2.24 26.36
C ASN A 149 -5.83 -2.28 27.09
N TYR A 150 -5.83 -1.83 28.33
CA TYR A 150 -4.70 -1.98 29.23
C TYR A 150 -4.93 -3.22 30.08
N GLN A 151 -3.90 -4.06 30.17
CA GLN A 151 -3.86 -5.21 31.03
C GLN A 151 -2.77 -5.01 32.10
N PHE A 152 -3.17 -5.15 33.36
CA PHE A 152 -2.30 -5.02 34.52
C PHE A 152 -2.72 -6.01 35.62
N PHE A 153 -1.90 -6.18 36.64
CA PHE A 153 -2.11 -7.16 37.70
C PHE A 153 -2.29 -6.50 39.06
N THR A 154 -3.28 -6.99 39.82
CA THR A 154 -3.49 -6.61 41.23
C THR A 154 -2.51 -7.35 42.15
N ARG A 155 -2.40 -6.93 43.41
CA ARG A 155 -1.65 -7.67 44.45
C ARG A 155 -2.11 -9.12 44.63
N GLY A 156 -3.39 -9.41 44.39
CA GLY A 156 -3.95 -10.76 44.42
C GLY A 156 -3.67 -11.59 43.15
N ASN A 157 -2.73 -11.15 42.32
CA ASN A 157 -2.39 -11.73 41.01
C ASN A 157 -3.59 -11.85 40.05
N LYS A 158 -4.61 -11.00 40.22
CA LYS A 158 -5.76 -10.92 39.31
C LYS A 158 -5.41 -10.04 38.12
N SER A 159 -5.65 -10.54 36.91
CA SER A 159 -5.44 -9.79 35.68
C SER A 159 -6.65 -8.91 35.39
N ILE A 160 -6.45 -7.60 35.45
CA ILE A 160 -7.47 -6.60 35.16
C ILE A 160 -7.28 -6.12 33.72
N GLN A 161 -8.40 -5.96 33.01
CA GLN A 161 -8.44 -5.46 31.65
C GLN A 161 -9.40 -4.29 31.58
N THR A 162 -8.92 -3.12 31.14
CA THR A 162 -9.75 -1.89 31.15
C THR A 162 -11.01 -2.04 30.31
N LYS A 163 -10.99 -2.82 29.23
CA LYS A 163 -12.18 -3.09 28.39
C LYS A 163 -13.37 -3.69 29.15
N ASN A 164 -13.12 -4.30 30.30
CA ASN A 164 -14.11 -4.92 31.18
C ASN A 164 -14.58 -4.00 32.31
N LEU A 165 -14.00 -2.80 32.43
CA LEU A 165 -14.33 -1.80 33.45
C LEU A 165 -15.23 -0.71 32.87
N TYR A 166 -16.07 -0.14 33.73
CA TYR A 166 -16.85 1.06 33.51
C TYR A 166 -16.20 2.19 34.28
N PHE A 167 -15.79 3.23 33.55
CA PHE A 167 -15.19 4.43 34.10
C PHE A 167 -16.26 5.49 34.35
N SER A 168 -16.05 6.34 35.34
CA SER A 168 -16.86 7.53 35.60
C SER A 168 -16.32 8.70 34.75
N PRO A 169 -17.12 9.27 33.84
CA PRO A 169 -16.70 10.43 33.05
C PRO A 169 -16.67 11.69 33.92
N SER A 170 -15.68 12.57 33.70
CA SER A 170 -15.58 13.87 34.37
C SER A 170 -16.68 14.83 33.97
N LYS A 171 -17.17 14.69 32.73
CA LYS A 171 -18.27 15.43 32.12
C LYS A 171 -18.97 14.49 31.17
N SER A 172 -20.30 14.52 31.15
CA SER A 172 -21.09 13.74 30.20
C SER A 172 -21.88 14.62 29.26
N GLY A 173 -22.02 14.18 28.00
CA GLY A 173 -22.81 14.87 26.99
C GLY A 173 -22.12 15.03 25.64
N SER A 174 -22.60 16.00 24.88
CA SER A 174 -22.07 16.36 23.56
C SER A 174 -21.48 17.76 23.60
N PHE A 175 -20.24 17.87 23.14
CA PHE A 175 -19.45 19.10 23.14
C PHE A 175 -19.02 19.42 21.72
N SER A 176 -19.22 20.66 21.29
CA SER A 176 -18.72 21.19 20.01
C SER A 176 -17.68 22.25 20.30
N ILE A 177 -16.53 22.16 19.65
CA ILE A 177 -15.41 23.11 19.77
C ILE A 177 -15.01 23.64 18.40
N SER A 178 -14.40 24.83 18.37
CA SER A 178 -13.95 25.46 17.12
C SER A 178 -12.69 26.31 17.27
N GLY A 179 -12.00 26.55 16.17
CA GLY A 179 -10.80 27.38 16.10
C GLY A 179 -9.66 26.79 16.93
N ASN A 180 -9.27 27.52 17.98
CA ASN A 180 -8.21 27.12 18.91
C ASN A 180 -8.76 26.60 20.25
N GLU A 181 -10.07 26.44 20.38
CA GLU A 181 -10.68 25.85 21.58
C GLU A 181 -10.25 24.39 21.72
N ASP A 182 -10.11 23.93 22.96
CA ASP A 182 -9.95 22.52 23.27
C ASP A 182 -11.02 22.04 24.25
N HIS A 183 -11.27 20.74 24.23
CA HIS A 183 -12.11 20.09 25.21
C HIS A 183 -11.48 18.80 25.69
N THR A 184 -11.40 18.67 27.01
CA THR A 184 -10.91 17.47 27.67
C THR A 184 -12.05 16.70 28.31
N ILE A 185 -12.12 15.41 28.01
CA ILE A 185 -12.92 14.43 28.74
C ILE A 185 -12.01 13.44 29.45
N SER A 186 -12.26 13.21 30.73
CA SER A 186 -11.54 12.25 31.55
C SER A 186 -12.47 11.13 31.99
N TYR A 187 -11.98 9.91 31.95
CA TYR A 187 -12.66 8.70 32.41
C TYR A 187 -11.86 8.12 33.57
N LYS A 188 -12.47 8.06 34.77
CA LYS A 188 -11.79 7.62 35.99
C LYS A 188 -12.42 6.39 36.62
N VAL A 189 -11.59 5.48 37.11
CA VAL A 189 -11.97 4.48 38.10
C VAL A 189 -11.30 4.87 39.42
N GLU A 190 -12.09 5.31 40.38
CA GLU A 190 -11.62 5.71 41.71
C GLU A 190 -11.66 4.52 42.68
N LEU A 191 -10.60 4.35 43.46
CA LEU A 191 -10.47 3.27 44.44
C LEU A 191 -10.45 3.79 45.90
N GLY A 192 -10.24 5.09 46.08
CA GLY A 192 -10.15 5.80 47.36
C GLY A 192 -9.74 7.26 47.15
N ASP A 193 -9.65 8.04 48.22
CA ASP A 193 -9.32 9.48 48.17
C ASP A 193 -7.99 9.73 47.44
N GLY A 194 -8.08 10.23 46.20
CA GLY A 194 -6.93 10.55 45.35
C GLY A 194 -6.25 9.35 44.66
N GLN A 195 -6.89 8.18 44.64
CA GLN A 195 -6.35 6.93 44.08
C GLN A 195 -7.19 6.48 42.89
N TYR A 196 -6.64 6.55 41.68
CA TYR A 196 -7.43 6.31 40.49
C TYR A 196 -6.62 5.83 39.28
N LEU A 197 -7.33 5.14 38.39
CA LEU A 197 -6.91 4.91 37.01
C LEU A 197 -7.70 5.88 36.12
N GLU A 198 -7.00 6.70 35.36
CA GLU A 198 -7.60 7.71 34.46
C GLU A 198 -7.19 7.48 33.00
N GLN A 199 -8.16 7.62 32.10
CA GLN A 199 -7.95 7.78 30.67
C GLN A 199 -8.51 9.13 30.24
N LYS A 200 -7.65 10.02 29.74
CA LYS A 200 -7.97 11.41 29.45
C LYS A 200 -7.75 11.71 27.98
N TYR A 201 -8.72 12.35 27.35
CA TYR A 201 -8.72 12.68 25.94
C TYR A 201 -8.94 14.18 25.76
N THR A 202 -8.06 14.83 25.02
CA THR A 202 -8.18 16.26 24.68
C THR A 202 -8.23 16.43 23.18
N LEU A 203 -9.34 16.98 22.68
CA LEU A 203 -9.48 17.34 21.28
C LEU A 203 -9.38 18.86 21.14
N THR A 204 -8.60 19.33 20.19
CA THR A 204 -8.48 20.75 19.83
C THR A 204 -9.29 21.04 18.55
N GLY A 205 -9.71 22.28 18.36
CA GLY A 205 -10.31 22.76 17.11
C GLY A 205 -9.39 22.60 15.90
N ASN A 206 -10.00 22.49 14.72
CA ASN A 206 -9.37 22.46 13.39
C ASN A 206 -8.24 21.42 13.21
N THR A 207 -8.27 20.32 13.96
CA THR A 207 -7.25 19.27 13.85
C THR A 207 -7.84 17.86 13.83
N ASN A 208 -7.07 16.92 13.26
CA ASN A 208 -7.33 15.48 13.33
C ASN A 208 -6.49 14.80 14.43
N LEU A 209 -5.88 15.59 15.32
CA LEU A 209 -5.11 15.12 16.45
C LEU A 209 -5.96 15.05 17.70
N LEU A 210 -5.82 13.96 18.43
CA LEU A 210 -6.44 13.73 19.72
C LEU A 210 -5.35 13.38 20.73
N ASP A 211 -5.16 14.25 21.70
CA ASP A 211 -4.23 13.99 22.80
C ASP A 211 -4.85 12.97 23.75
N TYR A 212 -4.02 12.03 24.22
CA TYR A 212 -4.47 10.89 24.99
C TYR A 212 -3.48 10.56 26.10
N GLU A 213 -3.94 10.55 27.33
CA GLU A 213 -3.14 10.27 28.53
C GLU A 213 -3.76 9.10 29.31
N VAL A 214 -2.91 8.21 29.81
CA VAL A 214 -3.31 7.17 30.78
C VAL A 214 -2.50 7.32 32.04
N ASN A 215 -3.20 7.49 33.16
CA ASN A 215 -2.60 7.84 34.44
C ASN A 215 -2.97 6.79 35.49
N PHE A 216 -1.96 6.22 36.14
CA PHE A 216 -2.09 5.36 37.31
C PHE A 216 -1.61 6.16 38.51
N VAL A 217 -2.54 6.66 39.34
CA VAL A 217 -2.25 7.62 40.41
C VAL A 217 -2.49 7.00 41.77
N ASN A 218 -1.46 6.93 42.61
CA ASN A 218 -1.48 6.36 43.97
C ASN A 218 -2.10 4.94 44.05
N LEU A 219 -1.77 4.05 43.10
CA LEU A 219 -2.34 2.70 43.01
C LEU A 219 -1.42 1.59 43.56
N ASP A 220 -0.33 1.93 44.22
CA ASP A 220 0.70 1.03 44.74
C ASP A 220 0.14 -0.01 45.74
N GLN A 221 -0.88 0.36 46.52
CA GLN A 221 -1.53 -0.55 47.45
C GLN A 221 -2.46 -1.58 46.78
N TYR A 222 -2.86 -1.37 45.53
CA TYR A 222 -3.78 -2.26 44.81
C TYR A 222 -3.10 -3.09 43.72
N LEU A 223 -2.05 -2.54 43.12
CA LEU A 223 -1.32 -3.16 42.01
C LEU A 223 -0.19 -4.06 42.51
N SER A 224 0.15 -5.07 41.70
CA SER A 224 1.20 -6.02 42.04
C SER A 224 2.54 -5.30 42.28
N PRO A 225 3.23 -5.56 43.40
CA PRO A 225 4.52 -4.94 43.69
C PRO A 225 5.64 -5.40 42.75
N ASN A 226 5.41 -6.49 42.01
CA ASN A 226 6.35 -7.06 41.03
C ASN A 226 5.92 -6.78 39.58
N ALA A 227 4.90 -5.93 39.36
CA ALA A 227 4.53 -5.53 38.01
C ALA A 227 5.61 -4.57 37.47
N GLU A 228 6.35 -5.02 36.47
CA GLU A 228 7.34 -4.18 35.77
C GLU A 228 6.76 -3.53 34.52
N THR A 229 5.64 -4.06 34.00
CA THR A 229 5.01 -3.54 32.78
C THR A 229 3.49 -3.50 32.87
N VAL A 230 2.89 -2.60 32.10
CA VAL A 230 1.48 -2.58 31.73
C VAL A 230 1.37 -2.86 30.25
N LYS A 231 0.52 -3.82 29.87
CA LYS A 231 0.34 -4.20 28.46
C LYS A 231 -0.78 -3.39 27.82
N LEU A 232 -0.49 -2.67 26.74
CA LEU A 232 -1.48 -2.06 25.85
C LEU A 232 -1.76 -2.95 24.65
N THR A 233 -3.01 -3.38 24.49
CA THR A 233 -3.50 -3.98 23.24
C THR A 233 -4.32 -2.96 22.47
N TRP A 234 -3.81 -2.55 21.31
CA TRP A 234 -4.56 -1.83 20.30
C TRP A 234 -4.94 -2.79 19.16
N ARG A 235 -6.23 -2.83 18.80
CA ARG A 235 -6.74 -3.66 17.70
C ARG A 235 -7.75 -2.86 16.90
N GLN A 236 -7.73 -3.00 15.57
CA GLN A 236 -8.71 -2.39 14.68
C GLN A 236 -9.04 -3.31 13.50
N LYS A 237 -10.33 -3.46 13.20
CA LYS A 237 -10.85 -4.04 11.96
C LYS A 237 -11.01 -2.88 10.96
N LEU A 238 -10.25 -2.91 9.87
CA LEU A 238 -10.29 -1.86 8.85
C LEU A 238 -11.52 -2.05 7.95
N LYS A 239 -12.43 -1.08 7.95
CA LYS A 239 -13.65 -1.10 7.12
C LYS A 239 -13.30 -0.92 5.64
N LYS A 240 -14.13 -1.45 4.75
CA LYS A 240 -14.09 -1.11 3.33
C LYS A 240 -14.63 0.32 3.12
N LEU A 241 -13.72 1.29 3.00
CA LEU A 241 -14.04 2.71 2.77
C LEU A 241 -14.12 3.07 1.29
N GLU A 242 -13.48 2.29 0.42
CA GLU A 242 -13.41 2.53 -1.02
C GLU A 242 -14.14 1.45 -1.82
N LYS A 243 -14.58 1.77 -3.04
CA LYS A 243 -15.37 0.88 -3.90
C LYS A 243 -14.68 -0.48 -4.14
N SER A 244 -13.36 -0.45 -4.38
CA SER A 244 -12.55 -1.63 -4.67
C SER A 244 -11.95 -2.26 -3.41
N MET A 245 -12.36 -3.48 -3.08
CA MET A 245 -11.76 -4.26 -1.98
C MET A 245 -10.30 -4.62 -2.28
N THR A 246 -10.00 -5.00 -3.52
CA THR A 246 -8.65 -5.37 -3.96
C THR A 246 -7.68 -4.20 -3.82
N SER A 247 -8.09 -2.99 -4.25
CA SER A 247 -7.31 -1.76 -4.06
C SER A 247 -7.15 -1.45 -2.57
N SER A 248 -8.25 -1.50 -1.80
CA SER A 248 -8.23 -1.26 -0.36
C SER A 248 -7.21 -2.15 0.34
N ARG A 249 -7.18 -3.46 0.03
CA ARG A 249 -6.22 -4.41 0.61
C ARG A 249 -4.78 -4.12 0.17
N ARG A 250 -4.56 -3.82 -1.11
CA ARG A 250 -3.23 -3.52 -1.67
C ARG A 250 -2.56 -2.33 -0.99
N TYR A 251 -3.32 -1.28 -0.68
CA TYR A 251 -2.79 -0.04 -0.13
C TYR A 251 -2.95 0.08 1.40
N SER A 252 -3.44 -0.95 2.09
CA SER A 252 -3.57 -0.95 3.55
C SER A 252 -2.51 -1.82 4.21
N ALA A 253 -1.84 -1.30 5.23
CA ALA A 253 -0.88 -2.06 6.04
C ALA A 253 -0.64 -1.38 7.39
N LEU A 254 0.01 -2.11 8.29
CA LEU A 254 0.54 -1.57 9.54
C LEU A 254 1.95 -1.05 9.26
N TYR A 255 2.19 0.23 9.56
CA TYR A 255 3.48 0.89 9.47
C TYR A 255 3.99 1.24 10.87
N TYR A 256 5.30 1.30 11.04
CA TYR A 256 5.94 1.80 12.26
C TYR A 256 7.29 2.42 11.91
N LYS A 257 7.76 3.28 12.81
CA LYS A 257 9.09 3.91 12.71
C LYS A 257 9.80 3.77 14.06
N SER A 258 11.09 3.50 14.02
CA SER A 258 11.97 3.52 15.19
C SER A 258 12.91 4.73 15.11
N PRO A 259 13.36 5.32 16.25
CA PRO A 259 14.27 6.47 16.22
C PRO A 259 15.58 6.21 15.47
N GLN A 260 16.11 4.98 15.59
CA GLN A 260 17.35 4.54 14.95
C GLN A 260 17.09 3.74 13.64
N GLY A 261 15.82 3.52 13.29
CA GLY A 261 15.40 2.70 12.16
C GLY A 261 14.74 3.53 11.06
N GLY A 262 14.59 2.94 9.88
CA GLY A 262 13.78 3.53 8.82
C GLY A 262 12.28 3.36 9.09
N LEU A 263 11.47 3.89 8.19
CA LEU A 263 10.06 3.52 8.10
C LEU A 263 9.95 2.07 7.64
N GLU A 264 9.23 1.25 8.41
CA GLU A 264 8.99 -0.16 8.11
C GLU A 264 7.48 -0.46 8.10
N HIS A 265 7.10 -1.56 7.46
CA HIS A 265 5.70 -1.98 7.40
C HIS A 265 5.55 -3.51 7.30
N LEU A 266 4.41 -4.00 7.79
CA LEU A 266 4.00 -5.38 7.62
C LEU A 266 3.47 -5.65 6.20
N SER A 267 3.27 -6.93 5.88
CA SER A 267 2.82 -7.34 4.54
C SER A 267 1.47 -6.72 4.15
N GLN A 268 1.44 -6.12 2.96
CA GLN A 268 0.22 -5.62 2.31
C GLN A 268 -0.62 -6.77 1.71
N SER A 269 -0.01 -7.85 1.24
CA SER A 269 -0.69 -8.91 0.49
C SER A 269 -1.16 -10.10 1.34
N GLY A 270 -0.68 -10.23 2.59
CA GLY A 270 -0.97 -11.40 3.42
C GLY A 270 -1.14 -11.10 4.90
N SER A 271 -1.31 -12.18 5.66
CA SER A 271 -1.23 -12.15 7.13
C SER A 271 0.23 -12.27 7.55
N SER A 272 0.64 -11.49 8.54
CA SER A 272 2.01 -11.49 9.06
C SER A 272 2.03 -11.10 10.52
N GLU A 273 3.03 -11.57 11.24
CA GLU A 273 3.31 -11.19 12.61
C GLU A 273 4.79 -10.82 12.72
N TYR A 274 5.07 -9.74 13.43
CA TYR A 274 6.42 -9.23 13.63
C TYR A 274 6.55 -8.66 15.04
N SER A 275 7.67 -8.92 15.69
CA SER A 275 8.00 -8.34 16.99
C SER A 275 9.18 -7.39 16.82
N VAL A 276 9.07 -6.22 17.45
CA VAL A 276 10.15 -5.24 17.54
C VAL A 276 10.52 -5.09 19.01
N ASP A 277 11.80 -5.31 19.30
CA ASP A 277 12.38 -5.13 20.63
C ASP A 277 13.26 -3.86 20.65
N LYS A 278 12.72 -2.76 20.10
CA LYS A 278 13.39 -1.46 19.99
C LYS A 278 12.36 -0.35 20.18
N PRO A 279 12.78 0.83 20.69
CA PRO A 279 11.92 2.00 20.78
C PRO A 279 11.25 2.35 19.44
N LEU A 280 10.01 2.80 19.51
CA LEU A 280 9.19 3.21 18.37
C LEU A 280 8.78 4.69 18.50
N ASP A 281 8.99 5.46 17.43
CA ASP A 281 8.54 6.84 17.30
C ASP A 281 7.01 6.89 17.17
N TRP A 282 6.42 5.92 16.45
CA TRP A 282 4.98 5.82 16.23
C TRP A 282 4.59 4.50 15.54
N ILE A 283 3.30 4.16 15.63
CA ILE A 283 2.67 3.03 14.94
C ILE A 283 1.42 3.51 14.21
N SER A 284 1.28 3.15 12.94
CA SER A 284 0.19 3.57 12.06
C SER A 284 -0.60 2.41 11.46
N TYR A 285 -1.90 2.44 11.65
CA TYR A 285 -2.88 1.60 10.95
C TYR A 285 -3.36 2.35 9.72
N LYS A 286 -2.68 2.11 8.59
CA LYS A 286 -2.89 2.84 7.34
C LYS A 286 -3.84 2.09 6.43
N GLN A 287 -4.87 2.80 5.97
CA GLN A 287 -5.73 2.44 4.84
C GLN A 287 -5.29 3.18 3.58
N GLN A 288 -5.98 2.98 2.44
CA GLN A 288 -5.63 3.62 1.18
C GLN A 288 -5.53 5.15 1.31
N PHE A 289 -6.58 5.81 1.82
CA PHE A 289 -6.64 7.27 1.94
C PHE A 289 -6.70 7.82 3.36
N PHE A 290 -6.79 6.96 4.37
CA PHE A 290 -6.89 7.37 5.77
C PHE A 290 -5.95 6.55 6.65
N ASN A 291 -5.64 7.04 7.84
CA ASN A 291 -4.91 6.27 8.83
C ASN A 291 -5.35 6.64 10.26
N ALA A 292 -5.14 5.70 11.16
CA ALA A 292 -5.06 5.96 12.59
C ALA A 292 -3.62 5.74 13.01
N THR A 293 -2.96 6.74 13.61
CA THR A 293 -1.57 6.63 14.07
C THR A 293 -1.50 6.96 15.55
N LEU A 294 -0.78 6.13 16.30
CA LEU A 294 -0.49 6.33 17.72
C LEU A 294 0.97 6.77 17.89
N ILE A 295 1.16 7.91 18.55
CA ILE A 295 2.45 8.59 18.72
C ILE A 295 2.71 8.76 20.23
N PRO A 296 3.68 8.06 20.84
CA PRO A 296 4.07 8.31 22.23
C PRO A 296 4.72 9.69 22.40
N ARG A 297 4.47 10.33 23.54
CA ARG A 297 5.19 11.53 24.02
C ARG A 297 6.14 11.11 25.15
N GLY A 298 7.24 10.46 24.79
CA GLY A 298 8.26 9.99 25.73
C GLY A 298 8.74 8.57 25.41
N ASP A 299 9.75 8.14 26.16
CA ASP A 299 10.47 6.89 25.92
C ASP A 299 9.83 5.72 26.69
N PHE A 300 8.66 5.27 26.24
CA PHE A 300 7.93 4.14 26.86
C PHE A 300 7.36 3.15 25.84
N PHE A 301 7.73 3.28 24.56
CA PHE A 301 7.32 2.45 23.43
C PHE A 301 8.45 1.49 23.03
N ASP A 302 8.92 0.67 23.98
CA ASP A 302 10.17 -0.09 23.81
C ASP A 302 10.00 -1.43 23.07
N GLN A 303 8.83 -2.06 23.21
CA GLN A 303 8.55 -3.35 22.59
C GLN A 303 7.13 -3.39 22.03
N ALA A 304 7.01 -3.95 20.83
CA ALA A 304 5.71 -4.14 20.18
C ALA A 304 5.65 -5.45 19.40
N LYS A 305 4.59 -6.21 19.65
CA LYS A 305 4.20 -7.36 18.85
C LYS A 305 3.03 -6.97 17.94
N MET A 306 3.32 -6.90 16.65
CA MET A 306 2.42 -6.42 15.60
C MET A 306 1.91 -7.59 14.78
N ARG A 307 0.61 -7.61 14.52
CA ARG A 307 -0.07 -8.63 13.73
C ARG A 307 -0.99 -7.99 12.71
N SER A 308 -0.87 -8.44 11.48
CA SER A 308 -1.77 -8.14 10.36
C SER A 308 -2.45 -9.43 9.95
N THR A 309 -3.79 -9.43 9.88
CA THR A 309 -4.56 -10.59 9.44
C THR A 309 -5.50 -10.18 8.30
N THR A 310 -5.43 -10.91 7.20
CA THR A 310 -6.31 -10.73 6.05
C THR A 310 -7.17 -11.97 5.90
N ASN A 311 -8.50 -11.82 5.92
CA ASN A 311 -9.44 -12.89 5.62
C ASN A 311 -10.15 -12.55 4.32
N GLU A 312 -10.03 -13.40 3.31
CA GLU A 312 -10.60 -13.13 1.99
C GLU A 312 -12.12 -13.03 2.00
N ASN A 313 -12.79 -13.79 2.87
CA ASN A 313 -14.25 -13.89 3.00
C ASN A 313 -14.85 -12.83 3.96
N SER A 314 -14.03 -11.92 4.48
CA SER A 314 -14.46 -10.88 5.40
C SER A 314 -14.78 -9.58 4.66
N ASP A 315 -15.81 -8.87 5.11
CA ASP A 315 -16.15 -7.51 4.67
C ASP A 315 -15.14 -6.44 5.12
N TYR A 316 -14.29 -6.78 6.10
CA TYR A 316 -13.15 -5.97 6.50
C TYR A 316 -11.95 -6.15 5.56
N VAL A 317 -11.23 -5.06 5.34
CA VAL A 317 -10.01 -5.00 4.53
C VAL A 317 -8.92 -5.84 5.18
N LYS A 318 -8.61 -5.56 6.45
CA LYS A 318 -7.64 -6.26 7.30
C LYS A 318 -8.01 -6.09 8.77
N ILE A 319 -7.50 -6.97 9.64
CA ILE A 319 -7.51 -6.80 11.08
C ILE A 319 -6.08 -6.54 11.52
N LEU A 320 -5.84 -5.38 12.12
CA LEU A 320 -4.54 -5.00 12.66
C LEU A 320 -4.60 -5.08 14.18
N LYS A 321 -3.51 -5.58 14.78
CA LYS A 321 -3.35 -5.67 16.23
C LYS A 321 -1.91 -5.37 16.61
N THR A 322 -1.73 -4.57 17.64
CA THR A 322 -0.45 -4.26 18.26
C THR A 322 -0.59 -4.49 19.76
N ASP A 323 0.26 -5.36 20.29
CA ASP A 323 0.48 -5.54 21.73
C ASP A 323 1.78 -4.81 22.10
N MET A 324 1.72 -3.85 23.01
CA MET A 324 2.85 -3.06 23.51
C MET A 324 2.98 -3.25 25.02
N GLU A 325 4.20 -3.17 25.54
CA GLU A 325 4.46 -3.22 26.99
C GLU A 325 5.09 -1.90 27.42
N PHE A 326 4.46 -1.24 28.39
CA PHE A 326 4.93 0.03 28.94
C PHE A 326 5.62 -0.20 30.27
N PRO A 327 6.78 0.41 30.54
CA PRO A 327 7.43 0.31 31.84
C PRO A 327 6.52 0.84 32.94
N PHE A 328 6.38 0.09 34.01
CA PHE A 328 5.52 0.40 35.15
C PHE A 328 6.33 0.36 36.44
N ASN A 329 6.23 1.41 37.24
CA ASN A 329 6.92 1.50 38.53
C ASN A 329 5.91 1.37 39.68
N PRO A 330 5.87 0.20 40.37
CA PRO A 330 5.01 0.02 41.51
C PRO A 330 5.56 0.85 42.70
N GLY A 331 4.77 1.84 43.15
CA GLY A 331 5.17 2.78 44.20
C GLY A 331 5.32 4.23 43.74
N LYS A 332 5.13 4.50 42.45
CA LYS A 332 5.06 5.86 41.89
C LYS A 332 3.81 6.00 41.02
N ASP A 333 3.43 7.24 40.78
CA ASP A 333 2.47 7.55 39.73
C ASP A 333 3.09 7.25 38.36
N ASN A 334 2.32 6.64 37.48
CA ASN A 334 2.74 6.34 36.11
C ASN A 334 1.84 7.11 35.13
N TYR A 335 2.47 7.95 34.29
CA TYR A 335 1.79 8.80 33.32
C TYR A 335 2.27 8.45 31.91
N TYR A 336 1.35 8.00 31.05
CA TYR A 336 1.64 7.67 29.66
C TYR A 336 0.92 8.63 28.73
N SER A 337 1.66 9.60 28.19
CA SER A 337 1.13 10.63 27.28
C SER A 337 1.35 10.24 25.83
N MET A 338 0.30 10.24 25.01
CA MET A 338 0.31 9.87 23.59
C MET A 338 -0.52 10.86 22.77
N LYS A 339 -0.40 10.80 21.44
CA LYS A 339 -1.33 11.41 20.50
C LYS A 339 -1.88 10.38 19.53
N PHE A 340 -3.15 10.48 19.21
CA PHE A 340 -3.75 9.82 18.06
C PHE A 340 -3.88 10.81 16.91
N TYR A 341 -3.34 10.48 15.73
CA TYR A 341 -3.76 11.09 14.47
C TYR A 341 -4.85 10.22 13.85
N LEU A 342 -6.00 10.80 13.55
CA LEU A 342 -7.18 10.10 13.04
C LEU A 342 -7.71 10.83 11.82
N GLY A 343 -7.17 10.55 10.64
CA GLY A 343 -7.42 11.45 9.52
C GLY A 343 -6.93 10.98 8.15
N PRO A 344 -6.95 11.90 7.17
CA PRO A 344 -6.59 11.62 5.79
C PRO A 344 -5.08 11.42 5.58
N ASN A 345 -4.72 10.71 4.53
CA ASN A 345 -3.36 10.52 4.06
C ASN A 345 -2.95 11.67 3.14
N GLN A 346 -2.81 12.88 3.69
CA GLN A 346 -2.33 14.06 2.95
C GLN A 346 -0.85 14.31 3.25
N TYR A 347 -0.03 14.44 2.21
CA TYR A 347 1.43 14.51 2.36
C TYR A 347 1.87 15.65 3.29
N ASN A 348 1.42 16.88 3.04
CA ASN A 348 1.80 18.05 3.83
C ASN A 348 1.24 18.00 5.26
N THR A 349 0.01 17.49 5.43
CA THR A 349 -0.63 17.34 6.75
C THR A 349 0.15 16.35 7.61
N LEU A 350 0.48 15.17 7.08
CA LEU A 350 1.24 14.16 7.80
C LEU A 350 2.67 14.61 8.12
N ALA A 351 3.30 15.38 7.23
CA ALA A 351 4.65 15.91 7.46
C ALA A 351 4.71 16.91 8.63
N ASN A 352 3.58 17.57 8.94
CA ASN A 352 3.46 18.51 10.06
C ASN A 352 3.04 17.83 11.38
N VAL A 353 2.59 16.56 11.32
CA VAL A 353 2.10 15.83 12.50
C VAL A 353 3.25 15.20 13.28
N GLU A 354 4.11 14.44 12.62
CA GLU A 354 5.23 13.73 13.23
C GLU A 354 6.31 13.43 12.19
N ASP A 355 7.58 13.41 12.61
CA ASP A 355 8.67 13.20 11.68
C ASP A 355 8.59 11.81 11.00
N GLY A 356 8.68 11.83 9.68
CA GLY A 356 8.63 10.65 8.83
C GLY A 356 7.23 10.07 8.57
N LEU A 357 6.16 10.60 9.20
CA LEU A 357 4.81 10.05 9.06
C LEU A 357 4.27 10.15 7.63
N GLN A 358 4.61 11.20 6.88
CA GLN A 358 4.29 11.34 5.46
C GLN A 358 4.86 10.21 4.58
N GLY A 359 5.83 9.44 5.10
CA GLY A 359 6.40 8.27 4.42
C GLY A 359 5.41 7.10 4.26
N ILE A 360 4.30 7.05 5.01
CA ILE A 360 3.28 6.00 4.85
C ILE A 360 2.55 6.08 3.51
N ILE A 361 2.67 7.22 2.80
CA ILE A 361 2.14 7.41 1.46
C ILE A 361 3.14 6.83 0.45
N PRO A 362 2.79 5.75 -0.27
CA PRO A 362 3.72 5.10 -1.18
C PRO A 362 3.89 5.97 -2.43
N LEU A 363 4.98 6.74 -2.48
CA LEU A 363 5.33 7.61 -3.61
C LEU A 363 6.32 6.97 -4.60
N ALA A 364 6.80 5.77 -4.33
CA ALA A 364 7.71 5.02 -5.19
C ALA A 364 7.66 3.53 -4.84
N PRO A 365 8.22 2.65 -5.68
CA PRO A 365 8.45 1.26 -5.30
C PRO A 365 9.41 1.16 -4.11
N ASP A 366 9.16 0.19 -3.22
CA ASP A 366 10.06 -0.12 -2.09
C ASP A 366 11.42 -0.69 -2.54
N PHE A 367 11.53 -1.07 -3.82
CA PHE A 367 12.76 -1.59 -4.39
C PHE A 367 13.83 -0.48 -4.53
N PHE A 368 14.99 -0.71 -3.93
CA PHE A 368 16.09 0.26 -3.83
C PHE A 368 16.46 0.96 -5.14
N LEU A 369 16.49 0.24 -6.29
CA LEU A 369 16.87 0.84 -7.59
C LEU A 369 15.89 1.91 -8.09
N PHE A 370 14.65 1.91 -7.61
CA PHE A 370 13.62 2.89 -8.00
C PHE A 370 13.12 3.77 -6.84
N SER A 371 13.65 3.59 -5.63
CA SER A 371 13.27 4.40 -4.46
C SER A 371 13.52 5.90 -4.67
N TRP A 372 14.56 6.25 -5.44
CA TRP A 372 14.87 7.65 -5.82
C TRP A 372 13.73 8.34 -6.60
N VAL A 373 12.81 7.60 -7.21
CA VAL A 373 11.62 8.16 -7.87
C VAL A 373 10.73 8.93 -6.88
N SER A 374 10.78 8.58 -5.59
CA SER A 374 10.08 9.32 -4.53
C SER A 374 10.48 10.81 -4.54
N PHE A 375 11.74 11.11 -4.88
CA PHE A 375 12.21 12.50 -5.03
C PHE A 375 11.46 13.25 -6.13
N ILE A 376 11.20 12.61 -7.28
CA ILE A 376 10.42 13.22 -8.37
C ILE A 376 9.00 13.56 -7.88
N ASN A 377 8.36 12.64 -7.15
CA ASN A 377 7.03 12.90 -6.63
C ASN A 377 7.01 14.05 -5.61
N LYS A 378 7.95 14.06 -4.67
CA LYS A 378 8.04 15.08 -3.61
C LYS A 378 8.40 16.48 -4.12
N TRP A 379 9.31 16.57 -5.09
CA TRP A 379 9.88 17.86 -5.53
C TRP A 379 9.32 18.38 -6.84
N LEU A 380 8.73 17.53 -7.67
CA LEU A 380 8.16 17.94 -8.96
C LEU A 380 6.65 17.72 -9.00
N ILE A 381 6.16 16.50 -8.76
CA ILE A 381 4.75 16.16 -9.02
C ILE A 381 3.80 16.80 -8.00
N ILE A 382 4.02 16.58 -6.69
CA ILE A 382 3.16 17.10 -5.63
C ILE A 382 3.13 18.64 -5.64
N PRO A 383 4.27 19.37 -5.69
CA PRO A 383 4.23 20.84 -5.72
C PRO A 383 3.53 21.38 -6.96
N LEU A 384 3.77 20.78 -8.14
CA LEU A 384 3.11 21.19 -9.38
C LEU A 384 1.61 20.90 -9.34
N PHE A 385 1.21 19.75 -8.82
CA PHE A 385 -0.20 19.39 -8.65
C PHE A 385 -0.91 20.36 -7.70
N ASN A 386 -0.31 20.65 -6.54
CA ASN A 386 -0.85 21.61 -5.57
C ASN A 386 -0.93 23.03 -6.14
N PHE A 387 0.09 23.44 -6.91
CA PHE A 387 0.09 24.72 -7.61
C PHE A 387 -1.08 24.80 -8.59
N LEU A 388 -1.27 23.80 -9.45
CA LEU A 388 -2.40 23.77 -10.39
C LEU A 388 -3.76 23.75 -9.66
N ASN A 389 -3.86 22.97 -8.57
CA ASN A 389 -5.06 22.90 -7.74
C ASN A 389 -5.41 24.23 -7.05
N SER A 390 -4.43 25.11 -6.83
CA SER A 390 -4.69 26.44 -6.25
C SER A 390 -5.45 27.39 -7.19
N PHE A 391 -5.43 27.14 -8.51
CA PHE A 391 -6.12 27.97 -9.50
C PHE A 391 -7.45 27.39 -9.98
N MET A 392 -7.64 26.07 -9.88
CA MET A 392 -8.81 25.39 -10.41
C MET A 392 -9.13 24.14 -9.60
N THR A 393 -10.42 23.78 -9.53
CA THR A 393 -10.91 22.63 -8.77
C THR A 393 -11.21 21.41 -9.66
N ASN A 394 -11.11 21.52 -10.99
CA ASN A 394 -11.37 20.40 -11.88
C ASN A 394 -10.13 19.50 -12.02
N PHE A 395 -10.12 18.40 -11.28
CA PHE A 395 -8.98 17.47 -11.21
C PHE A 395 -8.64 16.79 -12.54
N GLY A 396 -9.61 16.53 -13.42
CA GLY A 396 -9.30 16.01 -14.76
C GLY A 396 -8.51 17.01 -15.60
N ILE A 397 -8.85 18.30 -15.53
CA ILE A 397 -8.09 19.36 -16.21
C ILE A 397 -6.71 19.54 -15.56
N ILE A 398 -6.60 19.41 -14.23
CA ILE A 398 -5.30 19.42 -13.54
C ILE A 398 -4.41 18.29 -14.07
N ILE A 399 -4.92 17.06 -14.19
CA ILE A 399 -4.16 15.93 -14.76
C ILE A 399 -3.73 16.24 -16.20
N LEU A 400 -4.59 16.86 -17.02
CA LEU A 400 -4.25 17.27 -18.37
C LEU A 400 -3.11 18.28 -18.41
N LEU A 401 -3.20 19.36 -17.63
CA LEU A 401 -2.18 20.40 -17.55
C LEU A 401 -0.87 19.85 -16.99
N LEU A 402 -0.93 19.04 -15.95
CA LEU A 402 0.23 18.33 -15.39
C LEU A 402 0.94 17.52 -16.48
N THR A 403 0.17 16.76 -17.28
CA THR A 403 0.71 15.96 -18.38
C THR A 403 1.36 16.85 -19.45
N LEU A 404 0.72 17.95 -19.84
CA LEU A 404 1.24 18.90 -20.83
C LEU A 404 2.53 19.57 -20.37
N VAL A 405 2.61 20.01 -19.11
CA VAL A 405 3.82 20.62 -18.54
C VAL A 405 4.98 19.62 -18.55
N ILE A 406 4.74 18.40 -18.08
CA ILE A 406 5.75 17.33 -18.07
C ILE A 406 6.22 17.01 -19.49
N LYS A 407 5.29 16.85 -20.45
CA LYS A 407 5.63 16.57 -21.85
C LYS A 407 6.38 17.72 -22.51
N THR A 408 6.11 18.96 -22.11
CA THR A 408 6.84 20.16 -22.57
C THR A 408 8.27 20.17 -22.04
N ILE A 409 8.48 19.87 -20.76
CA ILE A 409 9.82 19.78 -20.16
C ILE A 409 10.66 18.70 -20.86
N LEU A 410 10.05 17.56 -21.18
CA LEU A 410 10.73 16.46 -21.88
C LEU A 410 10.85 16.65 -23.39
N PHE A 411 10.13 17.63 -23.98
CA PHE A 411 10.04 17.81 -25.42
C PHE A 411 11.39 17.89 -26.15
N PRO A 412 12.42 18.63 -25.67
CA PRO A 412 13.71 18.71 -26.34
C PRO A 412 14.39 17.33 -26.46
N LEU A 413 14.19 16.46 -25.47
CA LEU A 413 14.75 15.12 -25.45
C LEU A 413 13.97 14.19 -26.36
N THR A 414 12.63 14.26 -26.29
CA THR A 414 11.72 13.51 -27.18
C THR A 414 11.99 13.85 -28.65
N TYR A 415 12.21 15.13 -28.97
CA TYR A 415 12.56 15.59 -30.32
C TYR A 415 13.85 14.95 -30.83
N ARG A 416 14.92 14.93 -30.02
CA ARG A 416 16.19 14.29 -30.39
C ARG A 416 16.02 12.80 -30.69
N SER A 417 15.19 12.12 -29.93
CA SER A 417 14.91 10.71 -30.18
C SER A 417 14.09 10.47 -31.44
N PHE A 418 13.02 11.23 -31.67
CA PHE A 418 12.25 11.11 -32.90
C PHE A 418 13.11 11.38 -34.14
N LYS A 419 14.04 12.35 -34.07
CA LYS A 419 15.04 12.56 -35.11
C LYS A 419 15.96 11.35 -35.30
N SER A 420 16.38 10.69 -34.22
CA SER A 420 17.18 9.45 -34.30
C SER A 420 16.40 8.29 -34.92
N MET A 421 15.12 8.15 -34.60
CA MET A 421 14.24 7.14 -35.21
C MET A 421 14.04 7.40 -36.71
N ALA A 422 13.81 8.65 -37.11
CA ALA A 422 13.71 9.01 -38.52
C ALA A 422 14.99 8.64 -39.30
N LYS A 423 16.18 8.88 -38.73
CA LYS A 423 17.44 8.42 -39.32
C LYS A 423 17.52 6.90 -39.44
N MET A 424 17.08 6.17 -38.41
CA MET A 424 17.04 4.71 -38.44
C MET A 424 16.13 4.19 -39.55
N LYS A 425 15.03 4.89 -39.82
CA LYS A 425 14.12 4.58 -40.94
C LYS A 425 14.77 4.73 -42.30
N VAL A 426 15.56 5.77 -42.49
CA VAL A 426 16.24 6.01 -43.76
C VAL A 426 17.30 4.95 -44.06
N ILE A 427 17.99 4.42 -43.03
CA ILE A 427 19.04 3.39 -43.21
C ILE A 427 18.53 1.94 -43.14
N GLN A 428 17.25 1.74 -42.80
CA GLN A 428 16.61 0.41 -42.73
C GLN A 428 16.78 -0.45 -44.00
N PRO A 429 16.65 0.07 -45.24
CA PRO A 429 16.92 -0.73 -46.45
C PRO A 429 18.37 -1.24 -46.50
N GLU A 430 19.35 -0.42 -46.12
CA GLU A 430 20.77 -0.84 -46.11
C GLU A 430 21.05 -1.91 -45.03
N ILE A 431 20.32 -1.88 -43.91
CA ILE A 431 20.37 -2.94 -42.89
C ILE A 431 19.80 -4.24 -43.47
N GLN A 432 18.75 -4.16 -44.28
CA GLN A 432 18.13 -5.31 -44.92
C GLN A 432 19.05 -5.93 -45.99
N GLU A 433 19.74 -5.11 -46.78
CA GLU A 433 20.79 -5.58 -47.72
C GLU A 433 21.95 -6.26 -46.99
N LEU A 434 22.42 -5.69 -45.87
CA LEU A 434 23.45 -6.34 -45.03
C LEU A 434 22.96 -7.69 -44.49
N LYS A 435 21.67 -7.80 -44.16
CA LYS A 435 21.07 -9.03 -43.66
C LYS A 435 20.97 -10.10 -44.74
N GLU A 436 20.67 -9.71 -45.98
CA GLU A 436 20.67 -10.62 -47.13
C GLU A 436 22.09 -11.11 -47.47
N LYS A 437 23.10 -10.23 -47.30
CA LYS A 437 24.49 -10.55 -47.62
C LYS A 437 25.23 -11.36 -46.53
N TYR A 438 24.92 -11.14 -45.26
CA TYR A 438 25.65 -11.71 -44.12
C TYR A 438 24.75 -12.44 -43.11
N GLY A 439 23.49 -12.74 -43.45
CA GLY A 439 22.50 -13.33 -42.54
C GLY A 439 22.93 -14.66 -41.90
N ASP A 440 23.73 -15.46 -42.62
CA ASP A 440 24.27 -16.74 -42.14
C ASP A 440 25.45 -16.58 -41.16
N ASP A 441 26.12 -15.43 -41.16
CA ASP A 441 27.24 -15.09 -40.27
C ASP A 441 26.84 -13.94 -39.35
N GLN A 442 26.16 -14.28 -38.24
CA GLN A 442 25.66 -13.29 -37.28
C GLN A 442 26.75 -12.38 -36.72
N GLN A 443 27.99 -12.87 -36.62
CA GLN A 443 29.11 -12.09 -36.10
C GLN A 443 29.57 -11.03 -37.12
N LYS A 444 29.67 -11.40 -38.40
CA LYS A 444 29.94 -10.43 -39.48
C LYS A 444 28.78 -9.47 -39.68
N PHE A 445 27.54 -9.95 -39.64
CA PHE A 445 26.35 -9.09 -39.72
C PHE A 445 26.37 -8.02 -38.62
N GLY A 446 26.57 -8.39 -37.36
CA GLY A 446 26.63 -7.43 -36.26
C GLY A 446 27.77 -6.40 -36.41
N THR A 447 28.93 -6.82 -36.92
CA THR A 447 30.09 -5.94 -37.14
C THR A 447 29.82 -4.93 -38.26
N GLU A 448 29.31 -5.38 -39.41
CA GLU A 448 28.99 -4.50 -40.55
C GLU A 448 27.79 -3.60 -40.25
N GLN A 449 26.80 -4.10 -39.52
CA GLN A 449 25.67 -3.30 -39.02
C GLN A 449 26.16 -2.16 -38.12
N TRP A 450 27.10 -2.43 -37.22
CA TRP A 450 27.67 -1.39 -36.36
C TRP A 450 28.50 -0.36 -37.13
N LYS A 451 29.32 -0.80 -38.10
CA LYS A 451 30.05 0.09 -39.02
C LYS A 451 29.10 0.98 -39.82
N LEU A 452 27.97 0.43 -40.29
CA LEU A 452 26.94 1.19 -40.98
C LEU A 452 26.36 2.28 -40.06
N PHE A 453 25.99 1.95 -38.82
CA PHE A 453 25.51 2.93 -37.85
C PHE A 453 26.53 4.05 -37.59
N GLN A 454 27.81 3.71 -37.48
CA GLN A 454 28.88 4.70 -37.32
C GLN A 454 29.01 5.62 -38.52
N LYS A 455 29.09 5.05 -39.74
CA LYS A 455 29.21 5.83 -40.99
C LYS A 455 28.00 6.73 -41.21
N ALA A 456 26.80 6.26 -40.88
CA ALA A 456 25.58 7.04 -40.98
C ALA A 456 25.38 8.03 -39.82
N GLY A 457 26.21 7.98 -38.77
CA GLY A 457 26.09 8.83 -37.58
C GLY A 457 24.76 8.64 -36.85
N VAL A 458 24.26 7.40 -36.80
CA VAL A 458 22.99 7.02 -36.18
C VAL A 458 23.26 6.26 -34.88
N ASN A 459 22.59 6.66 -33.79
CA ASN A 459 22.67 5.92 -32.53
C ASN A 459 21.49 4.94 -32.44
N PRO A 460 21.72 3.61 -32.43
CA PRO A 460 20.64 2.63 -32.33
C PRO A 460 19.85 2.73 -31.01
N LEU A 461 20.48 3.22 -29.93
CA LEU A 461 19.82 3.46 -28.63
C LEU A 461 19.03 4.77 -28.58
N GLY A 462 19.19 5.64 -29.59
CA GLY A 462 18.48 6.91 -29.64
C GLY A 462 16.96 6.75 -29.71
N GLY A 463 16.46 5.60 -30.18
CA GLY A 463 15.02 5.31 -30.28
C GLY A 463 14.35 4.90 -28.96
N CYS A 464 15.07 4.24 -28.05
CA CYS A 464 14.52 3.83 -26.75
C CYS A 464 14.79 4.86 -25.63
N LEU A 465 15.62 5.87 -25.89
CA LEU A 465 15.99 6.89 -24.91
C LEU A 465 14.78 7.64 -24.30
N PRO A 466 13.73 8.04 -25.05
CA PRO A 466 12.56 8.68 -24.46
C PRO A 466 11.82 7.76 -23.51
N MET A 467 11.72 6.47 -23.86
CA MET A 467 11.06 5.49 -23.01
C MET A 467 11.81 5.39 -21.69
N LEU A 468 13.14 5.25 -21.72
CA LEU A 468 13.97 5.15 -20.51
C LEU A 468 13.85 6.39 -19.62
N LEU A 469 13.85 7.59 -20.21
CA LEU A 469 13.71 8.84 -19.46
C LEU A 469 12.28 9.12 -18.99
N GLN A 470 11.27 8.57 -19.67
CA GLN A 470 9.88 8.65 -19.28
C GLN A 470 9.56 7.65 -18.16
N MET A 471 10.28 6.53 -18.05
CA MET A 471 10.02 5.49 -17.04
C MET A 471 9.95 6.05 -15.61
N PRO A 472 10.87 6.89 -15.11
CA PRO A 472 10.76 7.46 -13.76
C PRO A 472 9.49 8.27 -13.55
N ILE A 473 9.06 9.03 -14.56
CA ILE A 473 7.85 9.87 -14.49
C ILE A 473 6.59 8.99 -14.54
N LEU A 474 6.60 7.95 -15.37
CA LEU A 474 5.53 6.96 -15.42
C LEU A 474 5.37 6.23 -14.08
N ILE A 475 6.48 5.80 -13.48
CA ILE A 475 6.49 5.20 -12.13
C ILE A 475 5.98 6.22 -11.10
N SER A 476 6.40 7.49 -11.21
CA SER A 476 5.93 8.55 -10.31
C SER A 476 4.40 8.64 -10.31
N MET A 477 3.79 8.73 -11.50
CA MET A 477 2.32 8.80 -11.65
C MET A 477 1.60 7.53 -11.20
N TYR A 478 2.19 6.36 -11.45
CA TYR A 478 1.65 5.08 -11.00
C TYR A 478 1.52 4.99 -9.48
N TYR A 479 2.43 5.61 -8.72
CA TYR A 479 2.37 5.64 -7.26
C TYR A 479 1.61 6.85 -6.71
N PHE A 480 1.70 8.00 -7.38
CA PHE A 480 1.05 9.24 -6.95
C PHE A 480 -0.47 9.16 -7.06
N PHE A 481 -1.03 8.82 -8.23
CA PHE A 481 -2.47 8.89 -8.44
C PHE A 481 -3.29 7.97 -7.52
N PRO A 482 -2.93 6.69 -7.30
CA PRO A 482 -3.69 5.83 -6.38
C PRO A 482 -3.63 6.23 -4.90
N SER A 483 -2.64 7.05 -4.54
CA SER A 483 -2.36 7.45 -3.15
C SER A 483 -2.81 8.88 -2.85
N SER A 484 -3.16 9.67 -3.86
CA SER A 484 -3.60 11.07 -3.72
C SER A 484 -5.06 11.10 -3.29
N ILE A 485 -5.28 11.55 -2.05
CA ILE A 485 -6.63 11.72 -1.51
C ILE A 485 -7.37 12.90 -2.16
N GLU A 486 -6.64 13.85 -2.73
CA GLU A 486 -7.22 14.99 -3.45
C GLU A 486 -8.04 14.55 -4.66
N LEU A 487 -7.79 13.37 -5.22
CA LEU A 487 -8.54 12.80 -6.34
C LEU A 487 -9.73 11.95 -5.91
N ARG A 488 -9.89 11.74 -4.61
CA ARG A 488 -10.89 10.84 -4.05
C ARG A 488 -12.27 11.45 -4.18
N GLN A 489 -13.19 10.72 -4.84
CA GLN A 489 -14.57 11.15 -5.12
C GLN A 489 -14.67 12.38 -6.03
N GLU A 490 -13.61 12.69 -6.78
CA GLU A 490 -13.60 13.77 -7.75
C GLU A 490 -13.99 13.24 -9.13
N GLY A 491 -15.07 13.79 -9.71
CA GLY A 491 -15.61 13.35 -10.98
C GLY A 491 -14.97 14.03 -12.19
N PHE A 492 -14.86 13.31 -13.31
CA PHE A 492 -14.46 13.90 -14.59
C PHE A 492 -15.00 13.10 -15.79
N LEU A 493 -15.65 13.80 -16.72
CA LEU A 493 -16.34 13.22 -17.88
C LEU A 493 -17.34 12.13 -17.44
N TRP A 494 -17.10 10.86 -17.79
CA TRP A 494 -17.94 9.72 -17.37
C TRP A 494 -17.45 9.05 -16.07
N ALA A 495 -16.23 9.35 -15.61
CA ALA A 495 -15.73 8.81 -14.35
C ALA A 495 -16.32 9.59 -13.18
N GLN A 496 -17.03 8.89 -12.31
CA GLN A 496 -17.62 9.49 -11.11
C GLN A 496 -16.59 9.74 -10.00
N ASP A 497 -15.46 9.02 -10.02
CA ASP A 497 -14.39 9.11 -9.03
C ASP A 497 -13.06 8.76 -9.68
N LEU A 498 -12.14 9.74 -9.75
CA LEU A 498 -10.82 9.62 -10.36
C LEU A 498 -9.86 8.72 -9.57
N SER A 499 -10.10 8.51 -8.27
CA SER A 499 -9.27 7.69 -7.39
C SER A 499 -9.57 6.19 -7.47
N THR A 500 -10.70 5.82 -8.07
CA THR A 500 -11.13 4.44 -8.30
C THR A 500 -11.30 4.15 -9.78
N TYR A 501 -11.61 2.91 -10.14
CA TYR A 501 -11.85 2.55 -11.55
C TYR A 501 -13.13 3.21 -12.08
N ASP A 502 -13.12 3.61 -13.35
CA ASP A 502 -14.34 4.00 -14.05
C ASP A 502 -15.09 2.76 -14.57
N SER A 503 -16.41 2.83 -14.71
CA SER A 503 -17.19 1.70 -15.22
C SER A 503 -18.33 2.21 -16.09
N ILE A 504 -18.30 1.86 -17.38
CA ILE A 504 -19.38 2.16 -18.33
C ILE A 504 -20.30 0.96 -18.54
N LEU A 505 -19.81 -0.25 -18.26
CA LEU A 505 -20.52 -1.51 -18.43
C LEU A 505 -20.14 -2.46 -17.31
N HIS A 506 -21.14 -3.04 -16.65
CA HIS A 506 -20.97 -4.15 -15.71
C HIS A 506 -21.31 -5.47 -16.43
N LEU A 507 -20.40 -6.44 -16.35
CA LEU A 507 -20.50 -7.70 -17.12
C LEU A 507 -21.39 -8.75 -16.45
N GLY A 508 -21.69 -8.61 -15.14
CA GLY A 508 -22.47 -9.57 -14.35
C GLY A 508 -21.72 -10.86 -13.98
N PHE A 509 -20.52 -11.05 -14.50
CA PHE A 509 -19.58 -12.12 -14.13
C PHE A 509 -18.16 -11.52 -14.05
N SER A 510 -17.30 -12.11 -13.23
CA SER A 510 -15.91 -11.67 -13.10
C SER A 510 -15.00 -12.46 -14.03
N ILE A 511 -14.29 -11.77 -14.91
CA ILE A 511 -13.22 -12.35 -15.72
C ILE A 511 -11.92 -12.30 -14.91
N PRO A 512 -11.15 -13.40 -14.80
CA PRO A 512 -9.85 -13.38 -14.13
C PRO A 512 -8.92 -12.31 -14.71
N LEU A 513 -8.18 -11.61 -13.85
CA LEU A 513 -7.30 -10.48 -14.16
C LEU A 513 -7.99 -9.21 -14.69
N TYR A 514 -9.12 -9.30 -15.39
CA TYR A 514 -9.83 -8.14 -15.95
C TYR A 514 -10.80 -7.50 -14.93
N GLY A 515 -11.52 -8.33 -14.17
CA GLY A 515 -12.59 -7.90 -13.27
C GLY A 515 -14.00 -8.11 -13.86
N ASP A 516 -14.98 -7.44 -13.27
CA ASP A 516 -16.42 -7.57 -13.52
C ASP A 516 -17.02 -6.39 -14.32
N HIS A 517 -16.19 -5.46 -14.76
CA HIS A 517 -16.61 -4.22 -15.43
C HIS A 517 -15.68 -3.85 -16.58
N VAL A 518 -16.09 -2.89 -17.40
CA VAL A 518 -15.28 -2.29 -18.46
C VAL A 518 -15.02 -0.82 -18.15
N SER A 519 -13.73 -0.48 -18.03
CA SER A 519 -13.23 0.88 -17.79
C SER A 519 -12.93 1.56 -19.12
N LEU A 520 -13.62 2.67 -19.42
CA LEU A 520 -13.50 3.36 -20.70
C LEU A 520 -12.17 4.11 -20.80
N PHE A 521 -11.66 4.72 -19.74
CA PHE A 521 -10.32 5.31 -19.77
C PHE A 521 -9.24 4.27 -20.06
N THR A 522 -9.37 3.05 -19.52
CA THR A 522 -8.46 1.94 -19.79
C THR A 522 -8.55 1.48 -21.25
N LEU A 523 -9.76 1.46 -21.84
CA LEU A 523 -9.95 1.16 -23.26
C LEU A 523 -9.33 2.24 -24.16
N LEU A 524 -9.52 3.52 -23.83
CA LEU A 524 -8.91 4.64 -24.55
C LEU A 524 -7.38 4.62 -24.43
N MET A 525 -6.85 4.30 -23.25
CA MET A 525 -5.43 4.07 -23.04
C MET A 525 -4.93 2.93 -23.95
N PHE A 526 -5.65 1.81 -24.02
CA PHE A 526 -5.31 0.70 -24.90
C PHE A 526 -5.28 1.13 -26.37
N VAL A 527 -6.35 1.74 -26.88
CA VAL A 527 -6.45 2.21 -28.27
C VAL A 527 -5.34 3.21 -28.60
N SER A 528 -5.12 4.21 -27.75
CA SER A 528 -4.05 5.19 -27.95
C SER A 528 -2.65 4.56 -27.92
N SER A 529 -2.42 3.55 -27.07
CA SER A 529 -1.16 2.81 -27.03
C SER A 529 -0.93 2.00 -28.31
N ILE A 530 -1.98 1.36 -28.84
CA ILE A 530 -1.91 0.62 -30.11
C ILE A 530 -1.66 1.57 -31.28
N LEU A 531 -2.33 2.72 -31.31
CA LEU A 531 -2.08 3.76 -32.32
C LEU A 531 -0.62 4.25 -32.26
N TYR A 532 -0.10 4.52 -31.08
CA TYR A 532 1.29 4.91 -30.88
C TYR A 532 2.29 3.81 -31.30
N ALA A 533 2.00 2.55 -30.98
CA ALA A 533 2.81 1.40 -31.40
C ALA A 533 2.81 1.24 -32.93
N ALA A 534 1.66 1.38 -33.56
CA ALA A 534 1.49 1.27 -35.02
C ALA A 534 2.30 2.33 -35.79
N THR A 535 2.47 3.54 -35.23
CA THR A 535 3.25 4.61 -35.88
C THR A 535 4.75 4.57 -35.59
N ASN A 536 5.18 3.63 -34.72
CA ASN A 536 6.57 3.41 -34.33
C ASN A 536 7.04 1.95 -34.53
N PRO A 537 6.86 1.34 -35.73
CA PRO A 537 7.19 -0.06 -35.96
C PRO A 537 8.69 -0.38 -35.86
N GLN A 538 9.56 0.63 -35.76
CA GLN A 538 11.01 0.48 -35.60
C GLN A 538 11.48 0.26 -34.16
N MET A 539 10.62 0.51 -33.17
CA MET A 539 10.88 0.02 -31.81
C MET A 539 10.89 -1.52 -31.74
N SER A 540 10.41 -2.19 -32.80
CA SER A 540 10.15 -3.63 -32.86
C SER A 540 11.18 -4.46 -33.65
N GLY A 541 12.33 -3.93 -34.09
CA GLY A 541 13.29 -4.78 -34.79
C GLY A 541 14.54 -4.10 -35.33
N GLY A 542 15.68 -4.40 -34.71
CA GLY A 542 17.02 -4.07 -35.20
C GLY A 542 18.08 -5.15 -34.94
N GLY A 543 17.68 -6.38 -34.57
CA GLY A 543 18.62 -7.48 -34.28
C GLY A 543 18.27 -8.77 -35.02
N SER A 544 19.29 -9.48 -35.48
CA SER A 544 19.22 -10.85 -36.02
C SER A 544 19.00 -11.86 -34.89
N GLY A 545 18.00 -12.74 -35.01
CA GLY A 545 17.77 -13.85 -34.06
C GLY A 545 16.32 -13.99 -33.57
N PRO A 546 16.08 -14.64 -32.40
CA PRO A 546 14.76 -14.78 -31.75
C PRO A 546 14.00 -13.45 -31.56
N GLN A 547 14.66 -12.32 -31.78
CA GLN A 547 14.12 -10.97 -32.00
C GLN A 547 12.92 -10.84 -32.95
N ALA A 548 12.59 -11.81 -33.82
CA ALA A 548 11.35 -11.74 -34.62
C ALA A 548 10.08 -11.69 -33.73
N GLN A 549 10.15 -12.24 -32.51
CA GLN A 549 9.10 -12.13 -31.49
C GLN A 549 8.92 -10.70 -30.94
N MET A 550 9.96 -9.83 -31.02
CA MET A 550 9.86 -8.44 -30.58
C MET A 550 8.99 -7.57 -31.49
N LYS A 551 8.65 -8.04 -32.70
CA LYS A 551 7.73 -7.30 -33.60
C LYS A 551 6.33 -7.14 -33.03
N TRP A 552 5.89 -8.11 -32.23
CA TRP A 552 4.56 -8.15 -31.64
C TRP A 552 4.52 -7.57 -30.23
N MET A 553 5.68 -7.46 -29.57
CA MET A 553 5.78 -6.99 -28.18
C MET A 553 5.10 -5.63 -27.94
N PRO A 554 5.24 -4.61 -28.82
CA PRO A 554 4.56 -3.33 -28.64
C PRO A 554 3.03 -3.40 -28.72
N TYR A 555 2.45 -4.47 -29.28
CA TYR A 555 1.00 -4.69 -29.35
C TYR A 555 0.50 -5.62 -28.23
N ILE A 556 1.30 -6.62 -27.84
CA ILE A 556 1.00 -7.53 -26.74
C ILE A 556 1.00 -6.79 -25.41
N PHE A 557 1.95 -5.88 -25.19
CA PHE A 557 2.09 -5.19 -23.91
C PHE A 557 0.87 -4.31 -23.55
N PRO A 558 0.36 -3.43 -24.42
CA PRO A 558 -0.88 -2.71 -24.17
C PRO A 558 -2.09 -3.62 -23.96
N PHE A 559 -2.16 -4.74 -24.69
CA PHE A 559 -3.23 -5.72 -24.50
C PHE A 559 -3.16 -6.35 -23.11
N MET A 560 -1.98 -6.75 -22.63
CA MET A 560 -1.79 -7.24 -21.26
C MET A 560 -2.14 -6.16 -20.22
N LEU A 561 -1.74 -4.91 -20.45
CA LEU A 561 -2.06 -3.80 -19.56
C LEU A 561 -3.56 -3.51 -19.50
N LEU A 562 -4.32 -3.73 -20.57
CA LEU A 562 -5.77 -3.59 -20.56
C LEU A 562 -6.41 -4.46 -19.48
N PHE A 563 -5.95 -5.70 -19.30
CA PHE A 563 -6.46 -6.58 -18.24
C PHE A 563 -6.06 -6.08 -16.86
N ILE A 564 -4.77 -5.76 -16.67
CA ILE A 564 -4.26 -5.37 -15.36
C ILE A 564 -4.84 -4.02 -14.90
N PHE A 565 -4.91 -3.03 -15.79
CA PHE A 565 -5.25 -1.64 -15.45
C PHE A 565 -6.76 -1.38 -15.44
N ASN A 566 -7.60 -2.33 -15.84
CA ASN A 566 -9.05 -2.18 -15.76
C ASN A 566 -9.53 -1.92 -14.32
N SER A 567 -8.90 -2.56 -13.34
CA SER A 567 -9.17 -2.36 -11.90
C SER A 567 -8.33 -1.27 -11.22
N PHE A 568 -7.61 -0.44 -11.97
CA PHE A 568 -6.80 0.66 -11.44
C PHE A 568 -7.57 2.00 -11.45
N PRO A 569 -7.08 3.02 -10.71
CA PRO A 569 -7.70 4.34 -10.70
C PRO A 569 -7.82 4.97 -12.08
N ALA A 570 -8.97 5.58 -12.36
CA ALA A 570 -9.27 6.28 -13.60
C ALA A 570 -8.30 7.43 -13.88
N ALA A 571 -7.84 8.15 -12.85
CA ALA A 571 -6.82 9.18 -12.99
C ALA A 571 -5.53 8.66 -13.65
N LEU A 572 -5.12 7.45 -13.27
CA LEU A 572 -3.91 6.83 -13.81
C LEU A 572 -4.09 6.48 -15.28
N THR A 573 -5.15 5.77 -15.63
CA THR A 573 -5.41 5.34 -17.02
C THR A 573 -5.72 6.52 -17.93
N TYR A 574 -6.38 7.55 -17.42
CA TYR A 574 -6.55 8.83 -18.09
C TYR A 574 -5.23 9.53 -18.37
N TYR A 575 -4.31 9.60 -17.39
CA TYR A 575 -2.97 10.14 -17.59
C TYR A 575 -2.22 9.40 -18.70
N TYR A 576 -2.25 8.06 -18.73
CA TYR A 576 -1.61 7.29 -19.78
C TYR A 576 -2.22 7.57 -21.16
N PHE A 577 -3.55 7.64 -21.25
CA PHE A 577 -4.24 8.03 -22.46
C PHE A 577 -3.77 9.41 -22.98
N LEU A 578 -3.78 10.43 -22.11
CA LEU A 578 -3.31 11.77 -22.47
C LEU A 578 -1.85 11.77 -22.89
N SER A 579 -0.99 11.08 -22.12
CA SER A 579 0.43 10.95 -22.42
C SER A 579 0.67 10.36 -23.81
N ASN A 580 -0.07 9.32 -24.19
CA ASN A 580 0.00 8.71 -25.51
C ASN A 580 -0.48 9.65 -26.62
N ILE A 581 -1.63 10.30 -26.44
CA ILE A 581 -2.19 11.23 -27.44
C ILE A 581 -1.28 12.43 -27.65
N ILE A 582 -0.74 13.02 -26.58
CA ILE A 582 0.21 14.14 -26.67
C ILE A 582 1.50 13.69 -27.36
N THR A 583 2.04 12.52 -27.01
CA THR A 583 3.24 12.00 -27.67
C THR A 583 2.99 11.67 -29.14
N TYR A 584 1.81 11.15 -29.50
CA TYR A 584 1.41 10.97 -30.88
C TYR A 584 1.33 12.30 -31.64
N ALA A 585 0.71 13.34 -31.04
CA ALA A 585 0.63 14.67 -31.62
C ALA A 585 2.03 15.29 -31.82
N GLN A 586 2.92 15.20 -30.81
CA GLN A 586 4.32 15.64 -30.92
C GLN A 586 5.01 14.93 -32.08
N GLN A 587 4.86 13.61 -32.19
CA GLN A 587 5.44 12.83 -33.27
C GLN A 587 4.93 13.26 -34.64
N PHE A 588 3.61 13.44 -34.77
CA PHE A 588 2.96 13.88 -36.00
C PHE A 588 3.50 15.24 -36.45
N ILE A 589 3.58 16.21 -35.53
CA ILE A 589 4.11 17.56 -35.80
C ILE A 589 5.58 17.47 -36.24
N ILE A 590 6.42 16.71 -35.53
CA ILE A 590 7.85 16.58 -35.84
C ILE A 590 8.07 15.95 -37.22
N LYS A 591 7.35 14.87 -37.54
CA LYS A 591 7.45 14.19 -38.83
C LYS A 591 6.93 15.06 -39.98
N ARG A 592 5.87 15.84 -39.77
CA ARG A 592 5.26 16.64 -40.83
C ARG A 592 5.99 17.94 -41.11
N PHE A 593 6.49 18.61 -40.08
CA PHE A 593 6.97 19.99 -40.18
C PHE A 593 8.48 20.19 -39.95
N ILE A 594 9.17 19.23 -39.33
CA ILE A 594 10.54 19.46 -38.84
C ILE A 594 11.56 18.51 -39.49
N VAL A 595 11.14 17.31 -39.88
CA VAL A 595 12.03 16.25 -40.34
C VAL A 595 11.53 15.66 -41.65
N SER A 596 12.06 16.13 -42.78
CA SER A 596 11.85 15.46 -44.07
C SER A 596 12.85 14.30 -44.25
N GLU A 597 12.35 13.16 -44.73
CA GLU A 597 13.15 11.95 -44.92
C GLU A 597 14.24 12.15 -46.00
N GLU A 598 13.96 12.97 -47.02
CA GLU A 598 14.90 13.35 -48.08
C GLU A 598 16.10 14.13 -47.54
N GLN A 599 15.88 15.19 -46.75
CA GLN A 599 16.96 15.96 -46.14
C GLN A 599 17.80 15.12 -45.18
N ILE A 600 17.17 14.17 -44.48
CA ILE A 600 17.91 13.21 -43.65
C ILE A 600 18.76 12.28 -44.51
N HIS A 601 18.24 11.78 -45.63
CA HIS A 601 18.98 10.89 -46.53
C HIS A 601 20.21 11.60 -47.10
N GLU A 602 20.05 12.82 -47.61
CA GLU A 602 21.15 13.64 -48.10
C GLU A 602 22.20 13.91 -47.01
N GLN A 603 21.79 14.30 -45.80
CA GLN A 603 22.70 14.50 -44.68
C GLN A 603 23.46 13.21 -44.29
N ILE A 604 22.83 12.05 -44.41
CA ILE A 604 23.48 10.76 -44.14
C ILE A 604 24.48 10.44 -45.25
N GLN A 605 24.13 10.64 -46.52
CA GLN A 605 25.03 10.41 -47.65
C GLN A 605 26.26 11.34 -47.61
N GLU A 606 26.07 12.61 -47.27
CA GLU A 606 27.16 13.56 -47.05
C GLU A 606 28.05 13.15 -45.88
N LYS A 607 27.46 12.73 -44.75
CA LYS A 607 28.24 12.26 -43.60
C LYS A 607 29.03 10.99 -43.88
N LYS A 608 28.50 10.10 -44.72
CA LYS A 608 29.22 8.91 -45.20
C LYS A 608 30.44 9.25 -46.06
N LYS A 609 30.42 10.39 -46.78
CA LYS A 609 31.55 10.89 -47.58
C LYS A 609 32.66 11.51 -46.71
N GLN A 610 32.36 11.93 -45.49
CA GLN A 610 33.33 12.49 -44.55
C GLN A 610 34.01 11.39 -43.71
N PRO A 611 35.30 11.52 -43.35
CA PRO A 611 35.96 10.56 -42.48
C PRO A 611 35.26 10.52 -41.10
N ALA A 612 34.86 9.33 -40.67
CA ALA A 612 34.11 9.15 -39.43
C ALA A 612 34.90 9.68 -38.22
N LYS A 613 34.43 10.77 -37.58
CA LYS A 613 34.99 11.25 -36.32
C LYS A 613 34.66 10.24 -35.21
N LYS A 614 35.65 9.46 -34.77
CA LYS A 614 35.49 8.50 -33.68
C LYS A 614 35.24 9.22 -32.35
N SER A 615 34.21 8.81 -31.60
CA SER A 615 34.00 9.28 -30.23
C SER A 615 35.05 8.67 -29.29
N LYS A 616 35.52 9.41 -28.27
CA LYS A 616 36.48 8.92 -27.25
C LYS A 616 36.01 7.64 -26.56
N PHE A 617 34.70 7.46 -26.40
CA PHE A 617 34.12 6.23 -25.83
C PHE A 617 34.23 5.03 -26.79
N GLN A 618 34.06 5.27 -28.09
CA GLN A 618 34.19 4.22 -29.11
C GLN A 618 35.63 3.75 -29.26
N GLN A 619 36.61 4.66 -29.19
CA GLN A 619 38.04 4.30 -29.17
C GLN A 619 38.37 3.38 -27.99
N ARG A 620 37.88 3.71 -26.78
CA ARG A 620 38.06 2.88 -25.60
C ARG A 620 37.45 1.48 -25.74
N LEU A 621 36.27 1.35 -26.34
CA LEU A 621 35.65 0.05 -26.59
C LEU A 621 36.43 -0.78 -27.61
N GLU A 622 36.93 -0.16 -28.69
CA GLU A 622 37.78 -0.83 -29.68
C GLU A 622 39.10 -1.30 -29.07
N ASP A 623 39.72 -0.50 -28.20
CA ASP A 623 40.96 -0.86 -27.50
C ASP A 623 40.75 -2.03 -26.53
N ILE A 624 39.64 -2.03 -25.78
CA ILE A 624 39.26 -3.14 -24.88
C ILE A 624 39.01 -4.42 -25.69
N ALA A 625 38.32 -4.32 -26.83
CA ALA A 625 38.04 -5.47 -27.70
C ALA A 625 39.33 -6.05 -28.32
N LYS A 626 40.25 -5.20 -28.77
CA LYS A 626 41.58 -5.62 -29.25
C LYS A 626 42.39 -6.31 -28.17
N GLN A 627 42.44 -5.75 -26.97
CA GLN A 627 43.14 -6.37 -25.82
C GLN A 627 42.56 -7.74 -25.46
N GLN A 628 41.24 -7.93 -25.57
CA GLN A 628 40.61 -9.24 -25.36
C GLN A 628 40.96 -10.24 -26.46
N GLN A 629 40.99 -9.83 -27.73
CA GLN A 629 41.40 -10.69 -28.84
C GLN A 629 42.87 -11.10 -28.74
N GLU A 630 43.77 -10.17 -28.39
CA GLU A 630 45.19 -10.44 -28.18
C GLU A 630 45.39 -11.45 -27.03
N LYS A 631 44.70 -11.27 -25.90
CA LYS A 631 44.72 -12.24 -24.79
C LYS A 631 44.22 -13.61 -25.20
N GLN A 632 43.16 -13.71 -26.01
CA GLN A 632 42.66 -15.00 -26.50
C GLN A 632 43.64 -15.67 -27.47
N GLN A 633 44.27 -14.91 -28.36
CA GLN A 633 45.30 -15.43 -29.27
C GLN A 633 46.54 -15.89 -28.51
N GLU A 634 46.96 -15.19 -27.46
CA GLU A 634 48.04 -15.64 -26.58
C GLU A 634 47.69 -16.94 -25.85
N ILE A 635 46.46 -17.07 -25.34
CA ILE A 635 45.97 -18.29 -24.70
C ILE A 635 45.94 -19.45 -25.70
N GLN A 636 45.51 -19.22 -26.95
CA GLN A 636 45.51 -20.24 -28.01
C GLN A 636 46.95 -20.63 -28.44
N LYS A 637 47.86 -19.66 -28.55
CA LYS A 637 49.28 -19.92 -28.82
C LYS A 637 49.94 -20.70 -27.67
N LYS A 638 49.61 -20.40 -26.41
CA LYS A 638 50.06 -21.16 -25.24
C LYS A 638 49.48 -22.58 -25.20
N LYS A 639 48.23 -22.79 -25.64
CA LYS A 639 47.64 -24.13 -25.79
C LYS A 639 48.27 -24.93 -26.94
N LYS A 640 48.62 -24.30 -28.07
CA LYS A 640 49.33 -24.96 -29.20
C LYS A 640 50.80 -25.29 -28.89
N LYS A 641 51.44 -24.61 -27.94
CA LYS A 641 52.80 -24.95 -27.45
C LYS A 641 52.82 -26.04 -26.36
N LYS A 642 51.65 -26.47 -25.87
CA LYS A 642 51.49 -27.54 -24.85
C LYS A 642 50.94 -28.86 -25.41
N LYS A 643 50.65 -28.91 -26.72
CA LYS A 643 50.53 -30.14 -27.51
C LYS A 643 51.80 -30.27 -28.33
#